data_AF-A0A7W6NK60-F1
#
_entry.id   AF-A0A7W6NK60-F1
#
_cell.length_a   1.000
_cell.length_b   1.000
_cell.length_c   1.000
_cell.angle_alpha   90.00
_cell.angle_beta   90.00
_cell.angle_gamma   90.00
#
_symmetry.space_group_name_H-M   'P 1'
#
loop_
_entity.id
_entity.type
_entity.pdbx_description
1 polymer ?
#
loop_
_entity_poly.entity_id
_entity_poly.type
_entity_poly.pdbx_seq_one_letter_code
_entity_poly.pdbx_strand_id
1 'polypeptide(L)'
;MTAGGVDLTNCDREPIHIPGTIQPHGCLVALSGDFSAVVRHSANFAAMTGLPEPVAGQPLHEVVGPEIMHSLRNALGISADPARPGLLFAQALPSGRLVDITVHRYLDAVIVEFEPTVAGDQPIRLVRDLTDRINRLETVDQLVNTATRLVAGLLGYDRVMIYRFEQDGAGKVLSEAKRPDLESFLGQYFPASDIPRQARALYVRNTIRTISDVRYERVALLPDAAERAAPLDMSYAHLRSVSPIHCEYLQNMGVSASMSISIILDGELWGLIACHHYQPKRLTMAERVAAEMFGSFFSLKLQTLKQKRTLETANNARRSLDQFLRLAAHHQDLRQLLKDTLPEFARLMPCDGIGLWMEGSWSAVGDVPAEEVAIQLSRHQMVEERGRVWSSHALSRDLPGLQPLLGKTAGALIVPVSQVSSDHLMFFRNELVHTLNWAGNPDKSYSTGPHGDRLTPRKSFAIWKETVREQAQPWTESDLETADAARAAIVEVVLRHNELMSEERDKAEVRQRMLNEELNHRVKNVLAIIKSLVAHSNREERPLADYVDTLKGRLRALSFAHDQVVRSDGGGVLNDLMEAEVSPYRGPGNTIRISGPRLLLDSRAFSVLALVLHELATNAAKYGALSQASGRLDIGWSMNEAGDCEIEWQEWTESPLSPPARKGFGTALIERSVTYDLGGQSSLRFGRDGLRARLVVPARHVLTAPDAARLAPETRSLDPMPEEGSLAGIARVLVVEDQMLIAMDLEAMLLQEGVADVVVANSVRQAMAQLRSRRPDFAVLDINLGPETSIPVAEELHRRSVPFVFASGYGDTPLIPLSLGPVTVVPKPYEAAGLSAAILATLGRTPI
;
A
#
# COMPACT_ATOMS: atom_id res chain seq x y z
N MET A 1 -31.67 -62.55 0.53
CA MET A 1 -31.29 -62.25 -0.87
C MET A 1 -30.01 -62.99 -1.14
N THR A 2 -30.01 -63.90 -2.11
CA THR A 2 -28.85 -64.68 -2.54
C THR A 2 -27.70 -63.75 -2.92
N ALA A 3 -26.46 -64.12 -2.58
CA ALA A 3 -25.25 -63.43 -2.99
C ALA A 3 -25.18 -63.37 -4.53
N GLY A 4 -25.73 -62.30 -5.11
CA GLY A 4 -25.54 -61.97 -6.51
C GLY A 4 -24.06 -61.72 -6.75
N GLY A 5 -23.51 -62.30 -7.82
CA GLY A 5 -22.13 -62.06 -8.21
C GLY A 5 -21.85 -60.57 -8.36
N VAL A 6 -20.75 -60.11 -7.77
CA VAL A 6 -20.26 -58.73 -7.83
C VAL A 6 -19.86 -58.38 -9.27
N ASP A 7 -20.32 -57.22 -9.77
CA ASP A 7 -20.08 -56.69 -11.13
C ASP A 7 -19.68 -55.19 -11.11
N LEU A 8 -19.37 -54.62 -12.28
CA LEU A 8 -18.83 -53.25 -12.43
C LEU A 8 -19.79 -52.12 -12.06
N THR A 9 -21.11 -52.35 -12.08
CA THR A 9 -22.09 -51.36 -11.63
C THR A 9 -22.18 -51.27 -10.10
N ASN A 10 -21.53 -52.18 -9.38
CA ASN A 10 -21.66 -52.33 -7.93
C ASN A 10 -20.35 -52.56 -7.14
N CYS A 11 -19.16 -52.43 -7.74
CA CYS A 11 -17.87 -52.59 -7.02
C CYS A 11 -17.65 -51.57 -5.88
N ASP A 12 -18.06 -50.32 -6.06
CA ASP A 12 -18.10 -49.32 -4.96
C ASP A 12 -19.14 -49.67 -3.88
N ARG A 13 -20.00 -50.66 -4.16
CA ARG A 13 -21.10 -51.13 -3.32
C ARG A 13 -20.88 -52.54 -2.76
N GLU A 14 -19.76 -53.23 -3.09
CA GLU A 14 -19.45 -54.55 -2.51
C GLU A 14 -19.34 -54.39 -0.99
N PRO A 15 -20.21 -54.98 -0.16
CA PRO A 15 -20.25 -54.65 1.25
C PRO A 15 -19.11 -55.37 2.02
N ILE A 16 -17.87 -54.91 1.82
CA ILE A 16 -16.64 -55.51 2.34
C ILE A 16 -16.52 -55.47 3.87
N HIS A 17 -17.41 -54.77 4.55
CA HIS A 17 -17.52 -54.72 6.01
C HIS A 17 -18.32 -55.90 6.59
N ILE A 18 -19.12 -56.60 5.78
CA ILE A 18 -19.97 -57.74 6.19
C ILE A 18 -19.70 -59.02 5.36
N PRO A 19 -18.45 -59.50 5.23
CA PRO A 19 -18.13 -60.63 4.34
C PRO A 19 -18.65 -61.99 4.84
N GLY A 20 -19.18 -62.10 6.06
CA GLY A 20 -19.63 -63.36 6.67
C GLY A 20 -18.51 -64.39 6.92
N THR A 21 -17.25 -64.01 6.69
CA THR A 21 -16.09 -64.89 6.76
C THR A 21 -14.87 -64.17 7.34
N ILE A 22 -13.93 -64.95 7.88
CA ILE A 22 -12.65 -64.48 8.41
C ILE A 22 -11.45 -65.14 7.69
N GLN A 23 -10.26 -64.57 7.91
CA GLN A 23 -8.98 -65.19 7.61
C GLN A 23 -8.66 -66.32 8.60
N PRO A 24 -7.92 -67.37 8.20
CA PRO A 24 -7.80 -68.61 8.97
C PRO A 24 -6.76 -68.55 10.09
N HIS A 25 -6.00 -67.45 10.26
CA HIS A 25 -4.92 -67.37 11.24
C HIS A 25 -5.39 -67.06 12.67
N GLY A 26 -6.69 -66.95 12.89
CA GLY A 26 -7.35 -66.82 14.18
C GLY A 26 -8.80 -67.29 14.09
N CYS A 27 -9.53 -67.18 15.20
CA CYS A 27 -10.97 -67.46 15.24
C CYS A 27 -11.74 -66.29 15.86
N LEU A 28 -13.03 -66.18 15.57
CA LEU A 28 -13.89 -65.09 16.00
C LEU A 28 -15.13 -65.63 16.71
N VAL A 29 -15.55 -64.95 17.77
CA VAL A 29 -16.85 -65.12 18.43
C VAL A 29 -17.54 -63.77 18.52
N ALA A 30 -18.78 -63.69 18.09
CA ALA A 30 -19.64 -62.52 18.26
C ALA A 30 -20.69 -62.82 19.32
N LEU A 31 -20.81 -61.93 20.29
CA LEU A 31 -21.80 -61.95 21.37
C LEU A 31 -22.86 -60.87 21.13
N SER A 32 -24.00 -61.01 21.80
CA SER A 32 -25.05 -59.99 21.84
C SER A 32 -24.53 -58.68 22.42
N GLY A 33 -25.15 -57.55 22.06
CA GLY A 33 -24.68 -56.21 22.47
C GLY A 33 -24.61 -55.99 23.98
N ASP A 34 -25.44 -56.69 24.75
CA ASP A 34 -25.43 -56.75 26.23
C ASP A 34 -24.34 -57.67 26.80
N PHE A 35 -23.55 -58.31 25.94
CA PHE A 35 -22.42 -59.19 26.28
C PHE A 35 -22.82 -60.46 27.06
N SER A 36 -24.06 -60.92 26.87
CA SER A 36 -24.65 -62.04 27.62
C SER A 36 -24.53 -63.40 26.93
N ALA A 37 -24.74 -63.47 25.62
CA ALA A 37 -24.86 -64.74 24.89
C ALA A 37 -24.11 -64.74 23.56
N VAL A 38 -23.66 -65.92 23.13
CA VAL A 38 -23.04 -66.17 21.82
C VAL A 38 -24.08 -66.02 20.71
N VAL A 39 -23.77 -65.21 19.71
CA VAL A 39 -24.61 -65.00 18.52
C VAL A 39 -24.01 -65.70 17.31
N ARG A 40 -22.69 -65.57 17.11
CA ARG A 40 -21.96 -66.27 16.04
C ARG A 40 -20.58 -66.73 16.51
N HIS A 41 -20.03 -67.74 15.87
CA HIS A 41 -18.62 -68.12 16.01
C HIS A 41 -18.05 -68.57 14.66
N SER A 42 -16.74 -68.52 14.47
CA SER A 42 -16.11 -69.01 13.25
C SER A 42 -15.97 -70.54 13.25
N ALA A 43 -16.13 -71.16 12.10
CA ALA A 43 -16.06 -72.62 11.92
C ALA A 43 -14.73 -73.26 12.37
N ASN A 44 -13.66 -72.47 12.52
CA ASN A 44 -12.36 -72.93 13.00
C ASN A 44 -12.14 -72.73 14.51
N PHE A 45 -13.15 -72.31 15.29
CA PHE A 45 -12.99 -71.97 16.71
C PHE A 45 -12.38 -73.10 17.53
N ALA A 46 -12.93 -74.31 17.45
CA ALA A 46 -12.44 -75.45 18.23
C ALA A 46 -11.01 -75.84 17.82
N ALA A 47 -10.72 -75.80 16.52
CA ALA A 47 -9.40 -76.09 15.99
C ALA A 47 -8.34 -75.09 16.48
N MET A 48 -8.69 -73.81 16.64
CA MET A 48 -7.78 -72.74 17.09
C MET A 48 -7.59 -72.73 18.61
N THR A 49 -8.67 -72.88 19.37
CA THR A 49 -8.66 -72.71 20.83
C THR A 49 -8.44 -74.02 21.58
N GLY A 50 -8.71 -75.18 20.98
CA GLY A 50 -8.75 -76.46 21.68
C GLY A 50 -9.93 -76.60 22.65
N LEU A 51 -10.93 -75.70 22.55
CA LEU A 51 -12.17 -75.70 23.34
C LEU A 51 -13.34 -76.24 22.49
N PRO A 52 -14.44 -76.68 23.12
CA PRO A 52 -15.65 -77.04 22.37
C PRO A 52 -16.24 -75.85 21.61
N GLU A 53 -16.95 -76.11 20.51
CA GLU A 53 -17.59 -75.07 19.71
C GLU A 53 -18.67 -74.31 20.51
N PRO A 54 -18.71 -72.97 20.44
CA PRO A 54 -19.74 -72.20 21.10
C PRO A 54 -21.13 -72.41 20.47
N VAL A 55 -22.12 -72.79 21.26
CA VAL A 55 -23.51 -72.90 20.83
C VAL A 55 -24.17 -71.51 20.87
N ALA A 56 -24.90 -71.15 19.81
CA ALA A 56 -25.66 -69.90 19.79
C ALA A 56 -26.68 -69.86 20.95
N GLY A 57 -26.76 -68.72 21.64
CA GLY A 57 -27.59 -68.51 22.83
C GLY A 57 -26.92 -68.86 24.16
N GLN A 58 -25.82 -69.61 24.16
CA GLN A 58 -25.11 -69.94 25.40
C GLN A 58 -24.16 -68.80 25.82
N PRO A 59 -23.89 -68.62 27.12
CA PRO A 59 -22.95 -67.60 27.58
C PRO A 59 -21.50 -68.04 27.36
N LEU A 60 -20.65 -67.12 26.88
CA LEU A 60 -19.27 -67.46 26.47
C LEU A 60 -18.40 -68.03 27.61
N HIS A 61 -18.65 -67.61 28.85
CA HIS A 61 -17.88 -68.05 30.03
C HIS A 61 -17.97 -69.55 30.30
N GLU A 62 -19.01 -70.24 29.80
CA GLU A 62 -19.14 -71.70 29.87
C GLU A 62 -18.11 -72.40 28.97
N VAL A 63 -17.59 -71.71 27.94
CA VAL A 63 -16.57 -72.24 27.02
C VAL A 63 -15.17 -71.78 27.40
N VAL A 64 -14.98 -70.46 27.60
CA VAL A 64 -13.64 -69.87 27.82
C VAL A 64 -13.25 -69.77 29.29
N GLY A 65 -14.18 -70.06 30.21
CA GLY A 65 -13.98 -69.95 31.65
C GLY A 65 -14.22 -68.54 32.22
N PRO A 66 -14.38 -68.42 33.55
CA PRO A 66 -14.72 -67.16 34.22
C PRO A 66 -13.59 -66.13 34.20
N GLU A 67 -12.33 -66.56 34.26
CA GLU A 67 -11.16 -65.66 34.29
C GLU A 67 -10.98 -64.90 32.97
N ILE A 68 -11.09 -65.59 31.84
CA ILE A 68 -11.06 -64.96 30.51
C ILE A 68 -12.25 -64.03 30.34
N MET A 69 -13.45 -64.45 30.76
CA MET A 69 -14.63 -63.59 30.69
C MET A 69 -14.48 -62.31 31.52
N HIS A 70 -13.89 -62.40 32.72
CA HIS A 70 -13.60 -61.23 33.54
C HIS A 70 -12.59 -60.30 32.87
N SER A 71 -11.51 -60.85 32.31
CA SER A 71 -10.49 -60.09 31.58
C SER A 71 -11.07 -59.38 30.35
N LEU A 72 -11.94 -60.04 29.61
CA LEU A 72 -12.68 -59.46 28.47
C LEU A 72 -13.57 -58.30 28.89
N ARG A 73 -14.33 -58.44 29.98
CA ARG A 73 -15.18 -57.36 30.53
C ARG A 73 -14.34 -56.16 30.96
N ASN A 74 -13.22 -56.40 31.64
CA ASN A 74 -12.31 -55.34 32.05
C ASN A 74 -11.71 -54.61 30.84
N ALA A 75 -11.23 -55.34 29.82
CA ALA A 75 -10.69 -54.74 28.61
C ALA A 75 -11.71 -53.86 27.89
N LEU A 76 -12.97 -54.32 27.80
CA LEU A 76 -14.05 -53.54 27.18
C LEU A 76 -14.43 -52.31 28.03
N GLY A 77 -14.40 -52.42 29.36
CA GLY A 77 -14.74 -51.33 30.28
C GLY A 77 -13.70 -50.21 30.38
N ILE A 78 -12.45 -50.48 30.03
CA ILE A 78 -11.35 -49.48 30.04
C ILE A 78 -11.38 -48.59 28.79
N SER A 79 -11.92 -49.08 27.66
CA SER A 79 -11.88 -48.34 26.40
C SER A 79 -12.85 -47.15 26.40
N ALA A 80 -12.34 -45.95 26.07
CA ALA A 80 -13.16 -44.75 25.90
C ALA A 80 -14.03 -44.79 24.62
N ASP A 81 -13.56 -45.52 23.60
CA ASP A 81 -14.32 -45.79 22.38
C ASP A 81 -14.61 -47.30 22.33
N PRO A 82 -15.89 -47.73 22.48
CA PRO A 82 -16.24 -49.14 22.45
C PRO A 82 -15.85 -49.85 21.16
N ALA A 83 -15.73 -49.12 20.03
CA ALA A 83 -15.34 -49.68 18.74
C ALA A 83 -13.84 -49.95 18.63
N ARG A 84 -13.00 -49.32 19.48
CA ARG A 84 -11.57 -49.62 19.54
C ARG A 84 -11.32 -50.94 20.27
N PRO A 85 -10.63 -51.91 19.64
CA PRO A 85 -10.36 -53.20 20.27
C PRO A 85 -9.47 -53.10 21.51
N GLY A 86 -10.00 -53.56 22.64
CA GLY A 86 -9.23 -53.86 23.84
C GLY A 86 -8.33 -55.07 23.58
N LEU A 87 -7.08 -55.00 24.06
CA LEU A 87 -6.02 -55.96 23.75
C LEU A 87 -5.64 -56.75 25.00
N LEU A 88 -5.68 -58.08 24.91
CA LEU A 88 -5.27 -59.00 25.97
C LEU A 88 -4.20 -59.93 25.40
N PHE A 89 -2.96 -59.78 25.86
CA PHE A 89 -1.83 -60.55 25.35
C PHE A 89 -1.64 -61.86 26.13
N ALA A 90 -1.21 -62.92 25.44
CA ALA A 90 -0.76 -64.18 26.00
C ALA A 90 -1.70 -64.79 27.08
N GLN A 91 -3.01 -64.77 26.82
CA GLN A 91 -4.01 -65.33 27.70
C GLN A 91 -4.00 -66.86 27.62
N ALA A 92 -3.99 -67.53 28.79
CA ALA A 92 -4.09 -68.97 28.86
C ALA A 92 -5.56 -69.42 28.84
N LEU A 93 -5.93 -70.18 27.82
CA LEU A 93 -7.24 -70.82 27.74
C LEU A 93 -7.30 -72.06 28.65
N PRO A 94 -8.50 -72.54 29.02
CA PRO A 94 -8.66 -73.80 29.76
C PRO A 94 -8.04 -75.03 29.09
N SER A 95 -7.86 -74.99 27.76
CA SER A 95 -7.16 -76.02 26.98
C SER A 95 -5.64 -76.03 27.17
N GLY A 96 -5.08 -75.05 27.89
CA GLY A 96 -3.64 -74.81 28.04
C GLY A 96 -3.00 -74.06 26.87
N ARG A 97 -3.76 -73.73 25.82
CA ARG A 97 -3.25 -72.93 24.69
C ARG A 97 -3.14 -71.45 25.07
N LEU A 98 -2.07 -70.81 24.63
CA LEU A 98 -1.90 -69.37 24.74
C LEU A 98 -2.46 -68.67 23.51
N VAL A 99 -3.25 -67.62 23.75
CA VAL A 99 -3.85 -66.80 22.70
C VAL A 99 -3.73 -65.32 23.02
N ASP A 100 -3.54 -64.53 21.97
CA ASP A 100 -3.81 -63.10 22.01
C ASP A 100 -5.30 -62.89 21.73
N ILE A 101 -5.96 -62.03 22.50
CA ILE A 101 -7.38 -61.78 22.38
C ILE A 101 -7.63 -60.30 22.16
N THR A 102 -8.43 -59.98 21.14
CA THR A 102 -8.98 -58.63 20.95
C THR A 102 -10.48 -58.62 21.20
N VAL A 103 -10.99 -57.60 21.87
CA VAL A 103 -12.43 -57.44 22.13
C VAL A 103 -12.88 -56.03 21.86
N HIS A 104 -13.94 -55.86 21.06
CA HIS A 104 -14.58 -54.56 20.82
C HIS A 104 -16.10 -54.71 20.73
N ARG A 105 -16.81 -53.61 20.96
CA ARG A 105 -18.24 -53.49 20.73
C ARG A 105 -18.49 -52.56 19.57
N TYR A 106 -19.24 -53.02 18.58
CA TYR A 106 -19.65 -52.19 17.47
C TYR A 106 -21.07 -52.52 17.04
N LEU A 107 -21.88 -51.47 16.89
CA LEU A 107 -23.34 -51.58 16.74
C LEU A 107 -23.91 -52.48 17.85
N ASP A 108 -24.61 -53.54 17.48
CA ASP A 108 -25.38 -54.38 18.41
C ASP A 108 -24.64 -55.67 18.79
N ALA A 109 -23.32 -55.75 18.53
CA ALA A 109 -22.51 -56.93 18.77
C ALA A 109 -21.23 -56.62 19.54
N VAL A 110 -20.78 -57.58 20.35
CA VAL A 110 -19.43 -57.59 20.91
C VAL A 110 -18.61 -58.67 20.23
N ILE A 111 -17.53 -58.27 19.56
CA ILE A 111 -16.70 -59.16 18.77
C ILE A 111 -15.43 -59.48 19.56
N VAL A 112 -15.15 -60.77 19.70
CA VAL A 112 -13.96 -61.32 20.35
C VAL A 112 -13.18 -62.12 19.31
N GLU A 113 -11.92 -61.75 19.08
CA GLU A 113 -11.03 -62.43 18.14
C GLU A 113 -9.89 -63.08 18.93
N PHE A 114 -9.59 -64.33 18.63
CA PHE A 114 -8.53 -65.10 19.27
C PHE A 114 -7.47 -65.47 18.24
N GLU A 115 -6.22 -65.25 18.60
CA GLU A 115 -5.08 -65.55 17.77
C GLU A 115 -4.09 -66.44 18.53
N PRO A 116 -3.72 -67.62 17.99
CA PRO A 116 -2.69 -68.44 18.61
C PRO A 116 -1.39 -67.64 18.72
N THR A 117 -0.82 -67.62 19.92
CA THR A 117 0.39 -66.87 20.23
C THR A 117 1.39 -67.75 20.99
N VAL A 118 2.64 -67.33 20.97
CA VAL A 118 3.71 -67.85 21.82
C VAL A 118 4.14 -66.71 22.73
N ALA A 119 4.52 -67.02 23.97
CA ALA A 119 5.03 -65.99 24.88
C ALA A 119 6.15 -65.20 24.20
N GLY A 120 5.90 -63.91 23.96
CA GLY A 120 6.68 -63.08 23.06
C GLY A 120 6.87 -61.65 23.58
N ASP A 121 7.75 -60.93 22.88
CA ASP A 121 8.29 -59.63 23.29
C ASP A 121 7.23 -58.51 23.43
N GLN A 122 7.53 -57.51 24.27
CA GLN A 122 6.63 -56.39 24.51
C GLN A 122 6.63 -55.37 23.35
N PRO A 123 5.45 -54.96 22.83
CA PRO A 123 5.32 -53.99 21.73
C PRO A 123 6.05 -52.66 21.96
N ILE A 124 6.17 -52.26 23.23
CA ILE A 124 6.67 -50.94 23.62
C ILE A 124 8.14 -50.69 23.23
N ARG A 125 8.98 -51.74 23.22
CA ARG A 125 10.39 -51.59 22.82
C ARG A 125 10.52 -51.24 21.34
N LEU A 126 9.75 -51.93 20.50
CA LEU A 126 9.70 -51.72 19.04
C LEU A 126 9.24 -50.30 18.71
N VAL A 127 8.18 -49.82 19.39
CA VAL A 127 7.64 -48.47 19.17
C VAL A 127 8.65 -47.39 19.58
N ARG A 128 9.34 -47.56 20.72
CA ARG A 128 10.30 -46.56 21.21
C ARG A 128 11.45 -46.35 20.21
N ASP A 129 12.03 -47.45 19.73
CA ASP A 129 13.17 -47.39 18.80
C ASP A 129 12.80 -46.76 17.45
N LEU A 130 11.58 -47.03 16.96
CA LEU A 130 11.06 -46.38 15.74
C LEU A 130 10.80 -44.89 15.94
N THR A 131 10.18 -44.53 17.07
CA THR A 131 9.76 -43.16 17.38
C THR A 131 10.97 -42.23 17.57
N ASP A 132 12.00 -42.70 18.27
CA ASP A 132 13.24 -41.93 18.49
C ASP A 132 13.97 -41.57 17.19
N ARG A 133 13.92 -42.47 16.19
CA ARG A 133 14.55 -42.23 14.89
C ARG A 133 13.81 -41.21 14.05
N ILE A 134 12.48 -41.25 14.02
CA ILE A 134 11.67 -40.31 13.22
C ILE A 134 11.59 -38.91 13.85
N ASN A 135 11.66 -38.82 15.18
CA ASN A 135 11.52 -37.54 15.88
C ASN A 135 12.63 -36.54 15.54
N ARG A 136 13.84 -37.02 15.22
CA ARG A 136 15.00 -36.19 14.86
C ARG A 136 14.98 -35.67 13.42
N LEU A 137 14.02 -36.10 12.61
CA LEU A 137 13.94 -35.72 11.20
C LEU A 137 13.29 -34.34 11.06
N GLU A 138 13.82 -33.52 10.16
CA GLU A 138 13.44 -32.11 10.03
C GLU A 138 12.65 -31.80 8.74
N THR A 139 12.58 -32.75 7.81
CA THR A 139 11.90 -32.58 6.52
C THR A 139 10.98 -33.75 6.19
N VAL A 140 9.93 -33.48 5.41
CA VAL A 140 8.97 -34.50 4.96
C VAL A 140 9.67 -35.59 4.14
N ASP A 141 10.61 -35.22 3.27
CA ASP A 141 11.33 -36.17 2.43
C ASP A 141 12.22 -37.11 3.25
N GLN A 142 12.90 -36.60 4.28
CA GLN A 142 13.65 -37.43 5.21
C GLN A 142 12.73 -38.39 5.98
N LEU A 143 11.58 -37.89 6.46
CA LEU A 143 10.60 -38.69 7.19
C LEU A 143 10.07 -39.85 6.34
N VAL A 144 9.57 -39.55 5.15
CA VAL A 144 8.98 -40.52 4.22
C VAL A 144 10.04 -41.55 3.76
N ASN A 145 11.25 -41.13 3.41
CA ASN A 145 12.31 -42.05 2.98
C ASN A 145 12.92 -42.90 4.10
N THR A 146 12.86 -42.43 5.35
CA THR A 146 13.37 -43.19 6.48
C THR A 146 12.32 -44.19 6.98
N ALA A 147 11.04 -43.80 7.00
CA ALA A 147 9.95 -44.64 7.48
C ALA A 147 9.81 -45.96 6.70
N THR A 148 9.88 -45.93 5.35
CA THR A 148 9.81 -47.16 4.54
C THR A 148 10.91 -48.16 4.90
N ARG A 149 12.14 -47.68 5.08
CA ARG A 149 13.30 -48.50 5.48
C ARG A 149 13.18 -49.03 6.91
N LEU A 150 12.68 -48.22 7.83
CA LEU A 150 12.48 -48.63 9.23
C LEU A 150 11.42 -49.73 9.33
N VAL A 151 10.27 -49.55 8.67
CA VAL A 151 9.19 -50.53 8.67
C VAL A 151 9.63 -51.82 7.97
N ALA A 152 10.36 -51.72 6.85
CA ALA A 152 10.91 -52.90 6.16
C ALA A 152 11.89 -53.67 7.05
N GLY A 153 12.83 -52.98 7.70
CA GLY A 153 13.82 -53.60 8.57
C GLY A 153 13.23 -54.20 9.84
N LEU A 154 12.16 -53.61 10.37
CA LEU A 154 11.50 -54.09 11.58
C LEU A 154 10.59 -55.29 11.34
N LEU A 155 9.70 -55.16 10.35
CA LEU A 155 8.64 -56.14 10.11
C LEU A 155 9.06 -57.19 9.09
N GLY A 156 10.17 -57.00 8.36
CA GLY A 156 10.68 -57.97 7.40
C GLY A 156 9.74 -58.21 6.23
N TYR A 157 9.11 -57.16 5.70
CA TYR A 157 8.37 -57.22 4.43
C TYR A 157 9.35 -57.05 3.27
N ASP A 158 9.04 -57.68 2.11
CA ASP A 158 9.93 -57.62 0.94
C ASP A 158 9.90 -56.25 0.27
N ARG A 159 8.78 -55.54 0.38
CA ARG A 159 8.56 -54.20 -0.15
C ARG A 159 7.73 -53.39 0.83
N VAL A 160 8.15 -52.17 1.12
CA VAL A 160 7.39 -51.18 1.90
C VAL A 160 7.36 -49.87 1.13
N MET A 161 6.18 -49.31 0.99
CA MET A 161 5.93 -48.10 0.21
C MET A 161 5.17 -47.10 1.07
N ILE A 162 5.43 -45.81 0.84
CA ILE A 162 4.53 -44.75 1.27
C ILE A 162 3.77 -44.25 0.04
N TYR A 163 2.46 -44.40 0.12
CA TYR A 163 1.50 -44.07 -0.91
C TYR A 163 0.73 -42.82 -0.48
N ARG A 164 0.72 -41.76 -1.28
CA ARG A 164 -0.04 -40.52 -1.02
C ARG A 164 -1.24 -40.44 -1.95
N PHE A 165 -2.41 -40.07 -1.44
CA PHE A 165 -3.57 -39.74 -2.27
C PHE A 165 -3.47 -38.31 -2.82
N GLU A 166 -3.76 -38.15 -4.10
CA GLU A 166 -3.92 -36.86 -4.78
C GLU A 166 -5.38 -36.38 -4.68
N GLN A 167 -5.65 -35.16 -5.15
CA GLN A 167 -6.99 -34.53 -5.04
C GLN A 167 -8.08 -35.28 -5.83
N ASP A 168 -7.73 -35.88 -6.97
CA ASP A 168 -8.61 -36.72 -7.79
C ASP A 168 -8.82 -38.12 -7.19
N GLY A 169 -8.16 -38.42 -6.08
CA GLY A 169 -8.17 -39.70 -5.41
C GLY A 169 -7.23 -40.73 -6.01
N ALA A 170 -6.52 -40.45 -7.10
CA ALA A 170 -5.37 -41.27 -7.51
C ALA A 170 -4.33 -41.28 -6.39
N GLY A 171 -3.36 -42.18 -6.45
CA GLY A 171 -2.26 -42.06 -5.52
C GLY A 171 -0.92 -42.49 -6.04
N LYS A 172 0.09 -41.93 -5.38
CA LYS A 172 1.46 -41.88 -5.84
C LYS A 172 2.37 -42.52 -4.80
N VAL A 173 3.29 -43.36 -5.26
CA VAL A 173 4.35 -43.92 -4.42
C VAL A 173 5.44 -42.87 -4.22
N LEU A 174 5.50 -42.27 -3.03
CA LEU A 174 6.47 -41.24 -2.67
C LEU A 174 7.82 -41.81 -2.21
N SER A 175 7.80 -42.97 -1.58
CA SER A 175 9.01 -43.67 -1.15
C SER A 175 8.80 -45.17 -1.18
N GLU A 176 9.90 -45.88 -1.35
CA GLU A 176 9.94 -47.32 -1.46
C GLU A 176 11.23 -47.86 -0.83
N ALA A 177 11.09 -48.90 -0.02
CA ALA A 177 12.16 -49.79 0.39
C ALA A 177 11.79 -51.19 -0.09
N LYS A 178 12.65 -51.84 -0.88
CA LYS A 178 12.34 -53.14 -1.47
C LYS A 178 13.55 -54.05 -1.51
N ARG A 179 13.30 -55.35 -1.66
CA ARG A 179 14.31 -56.35 -2.01
C ARG A 179 14.95 -56.00 -3.37
N PRO A 180 16.26 -56.24 -3.58
CA PRO A 180 16.95 -55.79 -4.78
C PRO A 180 16.40 -56.34 -6.10
N ASP A 181 15.94 -57.58 -6.12
CA ASP A 181 15.44 -58.33 -7.28
C ASP A 181 14.05 -57.90 -7.77
N LEU A 182 13.27 -57.21 -6.95
CA LEU A 182 11.92 -56.78 -7.30
C LEU A 182 11.93 -55.55 -8.23
N GLU A 183 10.93 -55.39 -9.08
CA GLU A 183 10.69 -54.15 -9.84
C GLU A 183 10.46 -52.96 -8.90
N SER A 184 10.72 -51.72 -9.33
CA SER A 184 10.45 -50.53 -8.50
C SER A 184 9.11 -49.89 -8.85
N PHE A 185 8.33 -49.51 -7.84
CA PHE A 185 7.11 -48.71 -8.00
C PHE A 185 7.29 -47.24 -7.60
N LEU A 186 8.51 -46.83 -7.22
CA LEU A 186 8.80 -45.46 -6.80
C LEU A 186 8.40 -44.44 -7.89
N GLY A 187 7.61 -43.44 -7.49
CA GLY A 187 7.13 -42.38 -8.37
C GLY A 187 5.97 -42.78 -9.28
N GLN A 188 5.49 -44.03 -9.23
CA GLN A 188 4.35 -44.48 -10.02
C GLN A 188 3.01 -44.01 -9.44
N TYR A 189 2.02 -43.88 -10.31
CA TYR A 189 0.64 -43.51 -10.00
C TYR A 189 -0.30 -44.71 -10.17
N PHE A 190 -1.30 -44.77 -9.30
CA PHE A 190 -2.37 -45.77 -9.32
C PHE A 190 -3.72 -45.05 -9.33
N PRO A 191 -4.69 -45.52 -10.14
CA PRO A 191 -5.97 -44.85 -10.30
C PRO A 191 -6.82 -44.93 -9.03
N ALA A 192 -7.74 -43.99 -8.86
CA ALA A 192 -8.60 -43.94 -7.69
C ALA A 192 -9.44 -45.21 -7.48
N SER A 193 -9.75 -45.92 -8.58
CA SER A 193 -10.52 -47.17 -8.59
C SER A 193 -9.82 -48.35 -7.89
N ASP A 194 -8.48 -48.34 -7.79
CA ASP A 194 -7.74 -49.44 -7.16
C ASP A 194 -8.02 -49.52 -5.64
N ILE A 195 -8.42 -48.39 -5.03
CA ILE A 195 -8.88 -48.31 -3.64
C ILE A 195 -10.23 -47.60 -3.60
N PRO A 196 -11.36 -48.34 -3.66
CA PRO A 196 -12.70 -47.74 -3.75
C PRO A 196 -13.08 -46.94 -2.49
N ARG A 197 -14.06 -46.04 -2.60
CA ARG A 197 -14.44 -45.10 -1.53
C ARG A 197 -14.76 -45.79 -0.20
N GLN A 198 -15.45 -46.93 -0.25
CA GLN A 198 -15.78 -47.72 0.95
C GLN A 198 -14.55 -48.32 1.64
N ALA A 199 -13.52 -48.73 0.88
CA ALA A 199 -12.27 -49.22 1.44
C ALA A 199 -11.51 -48.07 2.13
N ARG A 200 -11.49 -46.88 1.53
CA ARG A 200 -10.92 -45.66 2.15
C ARG A 200 -11.61 -45.30 3.46
N ALA A 201 -12.94 -45.37 3.50
CA ALA A 201 -13.70 -45.12 4.72
C ALA A 201 -13.33 -46.11 5.84
N LEU A 202 -13.11 -47.39 5.51
CA LEU A 202 -12.61 -48.38 6.46
C LEU A 202 -11.16 -48.12 6.89
N TYR A 203 -10.29 -47.63 6.00
CA TYR A 203 -8.92 -47.25 6.36
C TYR A 203 -8.85 -46.05 7.32
N VAL A 204 -9.82 -45.13 7.27
CA VAL A 204 -9.92 -44.03 8.25
C VAL A 204 -10.33 -44.58 9.63
N ARG A 205 -11.26 -45.53 9.66
CA ARG A 205 -11.77 -46.14 10.90
C ARG A 205 -10.77 -47.11 11.54
N ASN A 206 -10.14 -47.94 10.71
CA ASN A 206 -9.18 -48.95 11.12
C ASN A 206 -7.83 -48.65 10.46
N THR A 207 -6.92 -48.17 11.29
CA THR A 207 -5.60 -47.64 10.92
C THR A 207 -4.62 -48.72 10.51
N ILE A 208 -4.92 -50.00 10.75
CA ILE A 208 -4.10 -51.13 10.30
C ILE A 208 -4.96 -52.21 9.65
N ARG A 209 -4.45 -52.75 8.53
CA ARG A 209 -5.09 -53.88 7.85
C ARG A 209 -4.05 -54.88 7.40
N THR A 210 -4.28 -56.15 7.71
CA THR A 210 -3.38 -57.25 7.36
C THR A 210 -4.07 -58.32 6.53
N ILE A 211 -3.30 -58.90 5.62
CA ILE A 211 -3.64 -60.04 4.77
C ILE A 211 -2.49 -61.03 4.91
N SER A 212 -2.73 -62.07 5.70
CA SER A 212 -1.69 -63.05 6.07
C SER A 212 -1.25 -63.93 4.88
N ASP A 213 -2.21 -64.27 4.04
CA ASP A 213 -2.05 -64.98 2.78
C ASP A 213 -3.18 -64.49 1.86
N VAL A 214 -2.92 -64.24 0.59
CA VAL A 214 -3.94 -63.86 -0.41
C VAL A 214 -4.67 -65.07 -1.00
N ARG A 215 -4.13 -66.28 -0.82
CA ARG A 215 -4.67 -67.56 -1.30
C ARG A 215 -5.39 -68.35 -0.21
N TYR A 216 -5.64 -67.72 0.94
CA TYR A 216 -6.26 -68.37 2.08
C TYR A 216 -7.67 -68.92 1.77
N GLU A 217 -8.01 -70.01 2.46
CA GLU A 217 -9.38 -70.50 2.52
C GLU A 217 -10.18 -69.67 3.53
N ARG A 218 -11.32 -69.13 3.08
CA ARG A 218 -12.18 -68.27 3.91
C ARG A 218 -12.92 -69.11 4.95
N VAL A 219 -12.81 -68.74 6.22
CA VAL A 219 -13.50 -69.43 7.31
C VAL A 219 -14.86 -68.79 7.54
N ALA A 220 -15.94 -69.56 7.44
CA ALA A 220 -17.30 -69.09 7.63
C ALA A 220 -17.64 -68.78 9.10
N LEU A 221 -18.54 -67.81 9.32
CA LEU A 221 -19.20 -67.60 10.59
C LEU A 221 -20.49 -68.42 10.66
N LEU A 222 -20.70 -69.09 11.79
CA LEU A 222 -21.84 -69.96 12.08
C LEU A 222 -22.71 -69.35 13.19
N PRO A 223 -24.06 -69.46 13.13
CA PRO A 223 -24.84 -69.92 11.99
C PRO A 223 -24.80 -68.94 10.79
N ASP A 224 -25.00 -69.46 9.59
CA ASP A 224 -24.90 -68.71 8.33
C ASP A 224 -25.92 -67.55 8.27
N ALA A 225 -25.56 -66.45 7.60
CA ALA A 225 -26.40 -65.26 7.45
C ALA A 225 -27.75 -65.53 6.74
N ALA A 226 -27.87 -66.66 6.05
CA ALA A 226 -29.14 -67.14 5.48
C ALA A 226 -30.19 -67.49 6.56
N GLU A 227 -29.77 -67.76 7.79
CA GLU A 227 -30.64 -68.06 8.94
C GLU A 227 -30.96 -66.77 9.73
N ARG A 228 -31.90 -65.96 9.21
CA ARG A 228 -32.67 -64.88 9.90
C ARG A 228 -31.95 -63.76 10.67
N ALA A 229 -30.63 -63.77 10.89
CA ALA A 229 -29.91 -62.73 11.61
C ALA A 229 -29.30 -61.67 10.67
N ALA A 230 -29.35 -60.40 11.07
CA ALA A 230 -28.66 -59.32 10.36
C ALA A 230 -27.17 -59.66 10.16
N PRO A 231 -26.55 -59.25 9.03
CA PRO A 231 -25.12 -59.50 8.80
C PRO A 231 -24.27 -58.85 9.90
N LEU A 232 -23.20 -59.54 10.32
CA LEU A 232 -22.30 -59.02 11.36
C LEU A 232 -21.39 -57.97 10.71
N ASP A 233 -21.49 -56.72 11.14
CA ASP A 233 -20.56 -55.68 10.72
C ASP A 233 -19.20 -55.90 11.40
N MET A 234 -18.20 -56.17 10.57
CA MET A 234 -16.85 -56.52 10.95
C MET A 234 -15.86 -55.38 10.63
N SER A 235 -16.34 -54.14 10.53
CA SER A 235 -15.52 -52.95 10.21
C SER A 235 -14.23 -52.86 11.04
N TYR A 236 -14.30 -53.18 12.34
CA TYR A 236 -13.18 -53.13 13.29
C TYR A 236 -12.55 -54.50 13.58
N ALA A 237 -13.07 -55.59 13.00
CA ALA A 237 -12.51 -56.92 13.19
C ALA A 237 -11.26 -57.11 12.31
N HIS A 238 -10.14 -57.47 12.94
CA HIS A 238 -8.85 -57.64 12.27
C HIS A 238 -8.85 -58.88 11.36
N LEU A 239 -9.49 -59.96 11.81
CA LEU A 239 -9.59 -61.22 11.09
C LEU A 239 -10.57 -61.16 9.91
N ARG A 240 -11.32 -60.07 9.74
CA ARG A 240 -12.29 -59.91 8.64
C ARG A 240 -11.69 -60.36 7.31
N SER A 241 -12.45 -61.11 6.51
CA SER A 241 -12.02 -61.49 5.15
C SER A 241 -11.83 -60.27 4.22
N VAL A 242 -11.02 -60.46 3.20
CA VAL A 242 -10.72 -59.49 2.14
C VAL A 242 -11.61 -59.79 0.92
N SER A 243 -11.97 -58.74 0.17
CA SER A 243 -12.63 -58.88 -1.13
C SER A 243 -11.84 -59.84 -2.04
N PRO A 244 -12.50 -60.81 -2.69
CA PRO A 244 -11.85 -61.69 -3.67
C PRO A 244 -11.16 -60.91 -4.80
N ILE A 245 -11.69 -59.75 -5.18
CA ILE A 245 -11.15 -58.89 -6.24
C ILE A 245 -9.77 -58.36 -5.82
N HIS A 246 -9.64 -57.90 -4.57
CA HIS A 246 -8.35 -57.41 -4.07
C HIS A 246 -7.33 -58.55 -3.89
N CYS A 247 -7.76 -59.75 -3.48
CA CYS A 247 -6.88 -60.92 -3.46
C CYS A 247 -6.34 -61.26 -4.86
N GLU A 248 -7.20 -61.25 -5.89
CA GLU A 248 -6.78 -61.47 -7.27
C GLU A 248 -5.84 -60.36 -7.77
N TYR A 249 -6.08 -59.09 -7.38
CA TYR A 249 -5.19 -57.97 -7.69
C TYR A 249 -3.79 -58.17 -7.12
N LEU A 250 -3.69 -58.54 -5.83
CA LEU A 250 -2.40 -58.81 -5.19
C LEU A 250 -1.69 -60.02 -5.82
N GLN A 251 -2.44 -61.07 -6.18
CA GLN A 251 -1.89 -62.23 -6.89
C GLN A 251 -1.33 -61.85 -8.27
N ASN A 252 -2.01 -60.96 -9.01
CA ASN A 252 -1.51 -60.44 -10.29
C ASN A 252 -0.22 -59.63 -10.12
N MET A 253 0.01 -59.02 -8.96
CA MET A 253 1.28 -58.36 -8.59
C MET A 253 2.37 -59.33 -8.08
N GLY A 254 2.04 -60.62 -7.90
CA GLY A 254 2.92 -61.61 -7.26
C GLY A 254 2.99 -61.51 -5.73
N VAL A 255 2.17 -60.66 -5.12
CA VAL A 255 2.13 -60.45 -3.67
C VAL A 255 1.33 -61.57 -3.01
N SER A 256 1.89 -62.18 -1.97
CA SER A 256 1.25 -63.27 -1.21
C SER A 256 0.75 -62.84 0.15
N ALA A 257 1.30 -61.79 0.75
CA ALA A 257 0.82 -61.21 2.00
C ALA A 257 0.98 -59.68 1.96
N SER A 258 0.10 -58.98 2.67
CA SER A 258 0.06 -57.52 2.67
C SER A 258 -0.29 -56.95 4.04
N MET A 259 0.28 -55.79 4.37
CA MET A 259 -0.15 -54.96 5.49
C MET A 259 -0.19 -53.51 5.04
N SER A 260 -1.23 -52.78 5.43
CA SER A 260 -1.30 -51.34 5.24
C SER A 260 -1.52 -50.63 6.58
N ILE A 261 -0.81 -49.52 6.78
CA ILE A 261 -1.01 -48.60 7.89
C ILE A 261 -1.54 -47.28 7.33
N SER A 262 -2.66 -46.80 7.85
CA SER A 262 -3.27 -45.54 7.42
C SER A 262 -2.48 -44.34 7.93
N ILE A 263 -2.24 -43.37 7.05
CA ILE A 263 -1.66 -42.07 7.40
C ILE A 263 -2.80 -41.07 7.43
N ILE A 264 -3.19 -40.63 8.63
CA ILE A 264 -4.35 -39.76 8.85
C ILE A 264 -3.86 -38.36 9.21
N LEU A 265 -4.24 -37.36 8.42
CA LEU A 265 -3.97 -35.95 8.70
C LEU A 265 -5.31 -35.21 8.80
N ASP A 266 -5.53 -34.46 9.88
CA ASP A 266 -6.74 -33.66 10.08
C ASP A 266 -8.06 -34.47 9.94
N GLY A 267 -8.03 -35.75 10.30
CA GLY A 267 -9.17 -36.67 10.20
C GLY A 267 -9.37 -37.31 8.82
N GLU A 268 -8.57 -36.94 7.82
CA GLU A 268 -8.65 -37.45 6.45
C GLU A 268 -7.53 -38.45 6.13
N LEU A 269 -7.82 -39.39 5.21
CA LEU A 269 -6.85 -40.36 4.73
C LEU A 269 -5.88 -39.70 3.75
N TRP A 270 -4.74 -39.25 4.26
CA TRP A 270 -3.68 -38.65 3.42
C TRP A 270 -2.95 -39.69 2.57
N GLY A 271 -2.78 -40.90 3.10
CA GLY A 271 -2.01 -41.94 2.45
C GLY A 271 -1.97 -43.25 3.20
N LEU A 272 -1.15 -44.18 2.71
CA LEU A 272 -0.93 -45.50 3.31
C LEU A 272 0.57 -45.81 3.37
N ILE A 273 1.02 -46.46 4.44
CA ILE A 273 2.26 -47.23 4.45
C ILE A 273 1.89 -48.65 4.03
N ALA A 274 2.15 -49.01 2.77
CA ALA A 274 1.79 -50.30 2.18
C ALA A 274 2.99 -51.25 2.18
N CYS A 275 2.82 -52.42 2.77
CA CYS A 275 3.85 -53.44 2.93
C CYS A 275 3.42 -54.69 2.16
N HIS A 276 4.24 -55.16 1.23
CA HIS A 276 3.99 -56.36 0.43
C HIS A 276 5.06 -57.41 0.71
N HIS A 277 4.64 -58.66 0.81
CA HIS A 277 5.51 -59.82 0.94
C HIS A 277 5.15 -60.84 -0.13
N TYR A 278 6.16 -61.45 -0.74
CA TYR A 278 5.98 -62.36 -1.89
C TYR A 278 5.86 -63.83 -1.44
N GLN A 279 5.72 -64.06 -0.13
CA GLN A 279 5.32 -65.31 0.50
C GLN A 279 4.25 -65.04 1.58
N PRO A 280 3.48 -66.05 2.04
CA PRO A 280 2.60 -65.89 3.18
C PRO A 280 3.36 -65.39 4.40
N LYS A 281 2.81 -64.40 5.10
CA LYS A 281 3.43 -63.79 6.27
C LYS A 281 2.37 -63.35 7.26
N ARG A 282 2.47 -63.90 8.48
CA ARG A 282 1.61 -63.53 9.60
C ARG A 282 2.38 -62.61 10.54
N LEU A 283 1.77 -61.48 10.90
CA LEU A 283 2.22 -60.65 12.01
C LEU A 283 1.53 -61.06 13.29
N THR A 284 2.27 -61.06 14.39
CA THR A 284 1.73 -61.17 15.75
C THR A 284 0.88 -59.95 16.10
N MET A 285 0.01 -60.07 17.10
CA MET A 285 -0.76 -58.92 17.60
C MET A 285 0.18 -57.81 18.08
N ALA A 286 1.30 -58.17 18.73
CA ALA A 286 2.29 -57.22 19.22
C ALA A 286 2.93 -56.38 18.09
N GLU A 287 3.32 -57.02 16.99
CA GLU A 287 3.88 -56.33 15.82
C GLU A 287 2.85 -55.41 15.15
N ARG A 288 1.58 -55.83 15.07
CA ARG A 288 0.50 -55.01 14.52
C ARG A 288 0.24 -53.77 15.37
N VAL A 289 0.19 -53.92 16.69
CA VAL A 289 0.04 -52.80 17.62
C VAL A 289 1.24 -51.84 17.51
N ALA A 290 2.46 -52.36 17.42
CA ALA A 290 3.64 -51.52 17.24
C ALA A 290 3.60 -50.76 15.90
N ALA A 291 3.17 -51.41 14.82
CA ALA A 291 3.00 -50.79 13.51
C ALA A 291 1.90 -49.72 13.49
N GLU A 292 0.77 -49.97 14.15
CA GLU A 292 -0.32 -49.01 14.31
C GLU A 292 0.12 -47.76 15.11
N MET A 293 0.79 -47.96 16.24
CA MET A 293 1.35 -46.87 17.04
C MET A 293 2.38 -46.07 16.23
N PHE A 294 3.24 -46.75 15.46
CA PHE A 294 4.18 -46.09 14.56
C PHE A 294 3.46 -45.24 13.51
N GLY A 295 2.41 -45.76 12.87
CA GLY A 295 1.60 -45.01 11.91
C GLY A 295 1.00 -43.73 12.52
N SER A 296 0.55 -43.81 13.77
CA SER A 296 0.03 -42.67 14.51
C SER A 296 1.11 -41.60 14.77
N PHE A 297 2.29 -42.00 15.26
CA PHE A 297 3.41 -41.08 15.46
C PHE A 297 3.95 -40.51 14.14
N PHE A 298 4.03 -41.33 13.09
CA PHE A 298 4.41 -40.91 11.75
C PHE A 298 3.45 -39.84 11.23
N SER A 299 2.14 -40.04 11.38
CA SER A 299 1.12 -39.08 10.95
C SER A 299 1.25 -37.75 11.69
N LEU A 300 1.40 -37.79 13.02
CA LEU A 300 1.59 -36.59 13.84
C LEU A 300 2.88 -35.83 13.44
N LYS A 301 3.99 -36.54 13.24
CA LYS A 301 5.26 -35.94 12.83
C LYS A 301 5.15 -35.34 11.43
N LEU A 302 4.49 -36.02 10.49
CA LEU A 302 4.23 -35.52 9.15
C LEU A 302 3.39 -34.23 9.19
N GLN A 303 2.33 -34.21 9.98
CA GLN A 303 1.50 -33.02 10.19
C GLN A 303 2.33 -31.85 10.72
N THR A 304 3.15 -32.09 11.75
CA THR A 304 4.04 -31.09 12.34
C THR A 304 5.02 -30.52 11.33
N LEU A 305 5.67 -31.38 10.52
CA LEU A 305 6.63 -30.94 9.50
C LEU A 305 5.96 -30.15 8.37
N LYS A 306 4.75 -30.56 7.95
CA LYS A 306 3.96 -29.80 6.96
C LYS A 306 3.59 -28.42 7.49
N GLN A 307 3.04 -28.34 8.71
CA GLN A 307 2.68 -27.09 9.36
C GLN A 307 3.88 -26.16 9.54
N LYS A 308 5.04 -26.70 9.98
CA LYS A 308 6.29 -25.94 10.08
C LYS A 308 6.67 -25.31 8.73
N ARG A 309 6.65 -26.08 7.64
CA ARG A 309 6.98 -25.59 6.29
C ARG A 309 6.02 -24.50 5.82
N THR A 310 4.71 -24.68 6.04
CA THR A 310 3.70 -23.66 5.73
C THR A 310 3.98 -22.37 6.51
N LEU A 311 4.23 -22.47 7.82
CA LEU A 311 4.51 -21.32 8.69
C LEU A 311 5.81 -20.60 8.29
N GLU A 312 6.86 -21.32 7.93
CA GLU A 312 8.12 -20.75 7.46
C GLU A 312 7.92 -19.99 6.14
N THR A 313 7.15 -20.55 5.22
CA THR A 313 6.81 -19.92 3.93
C THR A 313 6.03 -18.62 4.17
N ALA A 314 4.98 -18.66 4.99
CA ALA A 314 4.18 -17.48 5.35
C ALA A 314 5.01 -16.40 6.06
N ASN A 315 5.90 -16.78 6.99
CA ASN A 315 6.79 -15.83 7.68
C ASN A 315 7.83 -15.21 6.76
N ASN A 316 8.33 -15.94 5.75
CA ASN A 316 9.23 -15.39 4.73
C ASN A 316 8.48 -14.41 3.83
N ALA A 317 7.26 -14.75 3.41
CA ALA A 317 6.42 -13.86 2.61
C ALA A 317 6.11 -12.56 3.36
N ARG A 318 5.64 -12.65 4.61
CA ARG A 318 5.36 -11.48 5.46
C ARG A 318 6.59 -10.58 5.64
N ARG A 319 7.76 -11.14 5.95
CA ARG A 319 9.00 -10.36 6.11
C ARG A 319 9.39 -9.59 4.84
N SER A 320 9.18 -10.22 3.68
CA SER A 320 9.47 -9.60 2.38
C SER A 320 8.49 -8.46 2.09
N LEU A 321 7.19 -8.64 2.40
CA LEU A 321 6.19 -7.58 2.28
C LEU A 321 6.46 -6.41 3.25
N ASP A 322 6.83 -6.68 4.50
CA ASP A 322 7.21 -5.64 5.47
C ASP A 322 8.44 -4.84 5.00
N GLN A 323 9.39 -5.51 4.35
CA GLN A 323 10.55 -4.85 3.76
C GLN A 323 10.14 -3.95 2.58
N PHE A 324 9.26 -4.44 1.70
CA PHE A 324 8.70 -3.65 0.61
C PHE A 324 7.98 -2.39 1.12
N LEU A 325 7.12 -2.50 2.14
CA LEU A 325 6.43 -1.35 2.75
C LEU A 325 7.41 -0.29 3.30
N ARG A 326 8.54 -0.73 3.88
CA ARG A 326 9.60 0.19 4.36
C ARG A 326 10.32 0.91 3.23
N LEU A 327 10.64 0.21 2.14
CA LEU A 327 11.28 0.79 0.95
C LEU A 327 10.34 1.80 0.27
N ALA A 328 9.06 1.47 0.18
CA ALA A 328 8.03 2.32 -0.40
C ALA A 328 7.89 3.69 0.29
N ALA A 329 8.10 3.75 1.60
CA ALA A 329 7.97 5.01 2.35
C ALA A 329 8.97 6.11 1.94
N HIS A 330 10.04 5.77 1.20
CA HIS A 330 11.11 6.71 0.84
C HIS A 330 11.28 6.91 -0.68
N HIS A 331 10.46 6.25 -1.49
CA HIS A 331 10.55 6.30 -2.94
C HIS A 331 9.56 7.31 -3.54
N GLN A 332 10.05 8.18 -4.43
CA GLN A 332 9.23 9.13 -5.19
C GLN A 332 8.63 8.52 -6.47
N ASP A 333 9.20 7.43 -6.98
CA ASP A 333 8.70 6.73 -8.17
C ASP A 333 8.27 5.31 -7.80
N LEU A 334 6.95 5.12 -7.69
CA LEU A 334 6.34 3.84 -7.36
C LEU A 334 6.53 2.80 -8.47
N ARG A 335 6.48 3.23 -9.74
CA ARG A 335 6.63 2.35 -10.89
C ARG A 335 8.04 1.75 -10.89
N GLN A 336 9.06 2.59 -10.67
CA GLN A 336 10.44 2.13 -10.60
C GLN A 336 10.68 1.20 -9.40
N LEU A 337 10.13 1.54 -8.22
CA LEU A 337 10.21 0.69 -7.03
C LEU A 337 9.62 -0.71 -7.26
N LEU A 338 8.41 -0.79 -7.84
CA LEU A 338 7.75 -2.07 -8.11
C LEU A 338 8.53 -2.89 -9.13
N LYS A 339 9.11 -2.25 -10.15
CA LYS A 339 10.00 -2.92 -11.12
C LYS A 339 11.25 -3.48 -10.45
N ASP A 340 11.91 -2.71 -9.58
CA ASP A 340 13.14 -3.12 -8.91
C ASP A 340 12.92 -4.24 -7.88
N THR A 341 11.72 -4.31 -7.30
CA THR A 341 11.33 -5.31 -6.28
C THR A 341 10.69 -6.57 -6.87
N LEU A 342 10.47 -6.65 -8.19
CA LEU A 342 9.97 -7.86 -8.86
C LEU A 342 10.70 -9.16 -8.47
N PRO A 343 12.05 -9.21 -8.40
CA PRO A 343 12.77 -10.42 -7.98
C PRO A 343 12.48 -10.86 -6.54
N GLU A 344 12.06 -9.93 -5.67
CA GLU A 344 11.70 -10.20 -4.28
C GLU A 344 10.27 -10.75 -4.20
N PHE A 345 9.34 -10.16 -4.98
CA PHE A 345 7.98 -10.69 -5.14
C PHE A 345 8.00 -12.12 -5.69
N ALA A 346 8.88 -12.44 -6.64
CA ALA A 346 9.04 -13.80 -7.18
C ALA A 346 9.43 -14.83 -6.10
N ARG A 347 10.01 -14.41 -4.97
CA ARG A 347 10.41 -15.31 -3.85
C ARG A 347 9.29 -15.54 -2.84
N LEU A 348 8.17 -14.80 -2.93
CA LEU A 348 7.03 -14.96 -2.01
C LEU A 348 6.38 -16.33 -2.15
N MET A 349 6.30 -16.83 -3.39
CA MET A 349 5.68 -18.10 -3.73
C MET A 349 6.43 -18.78 -4.89
N PRO A 350 6.41 -20.12 -5.02
CA PRO A 350 7.06 -20.81 -6.12
C PRO A 350 6.46 -20.40 -7.47
N CYS A 351 7.26 -19.75 -8.31
CA CYS A 351 6.95 -19.36 -9.68
C CYS A 351 8.21 -19.44 -10.55
N ASP A 352 8.03 -19.58 -11.86
CA ASP A 352 9.13 -19.60 -12.84
C ASP A 352 9.38 -18.20 -13.44
N GLY A 353 8.37 -17.34 -13.41
CA GLY A 353 8.47 -15.94 -13.80
C GLY A 353 7.41 -15.07 -13.14
N ILE A 354 7.68 -13.77 -13.14
CA ILE A 354 6.81 -12.72 -12.62
C ILE A 354 6.82 -11.54 -13.58
N GLY A 355 5.68 -10.86 -13.73
CA GLY A 355 5.58 -9.64 -14.51
C GLY A 355 4.64 -8.62 -13.91
N LEU A 356 4.94 -7.35 -14.18
CA LEU A 356 4.18 -6.17 -13.78
C LEU A 356 3.66 -5.50 -15.04
N TRP A 357 2.35 -5.41 -15.14
CA TRP A 357 1.66 -4.55 -16.09
C TRP A 357 1.21 -3.29 -15.35
N MET A 358 1.81 -2.14 -15.67
CA MET A 358 1.51 -0.88 -15.01
C MET A 358 1.57 0.29 -15.99
N GLU A 359 0.48 1.07 -16.04
CA GLU A 359 0.38 2.28 -16.87
C GLU A 359 0.81 2.03 -18.34
N GLY A 360 0.34 0.91 -18.90
CA GLY A 360 0.60 0.51 -20.28
C GLY A 360 2.01 0.00 -20.59
N SER A 361 2.84 -0.26 -19.57
CA SER A 361 4.18 -0.84 -19.72
C SER A 361 4.26 -2.22 -19.09
N TRP A 362 4.88 -3.15 -19.82
CA TRP A 362 5.25 -4.47 -19.33
C TRP A 362 6.68 -4.51 -18.79
N SER A 363 6.86 -5.06 -17.59
CA SER A 363 8.15 -5.34 -16.98
C SER A 363 8.13 -6.74 -16.38
N ALA A 364 9.17 -7.54 -16.58
CA ALA A 364 9.15 -8.94 -16.16
C ALA A 364 10.53 -9.48 -15.78
N VAL A 365 10.52 -10.55 -14.98
CA VAL A 365 11.70 -11.29 -14.49
C VAL A 365 11.39 -12.78 -14.56
N GLY A 366 12.33 -13.58 -15.06
CA GLY A 366 12.19 -15.03 -15.18
C GLY A 366 11.47 -15.48 -16.46
N ASP A 367 10.91 -16.68 -16.43
CA ASP A 367 10.20 -17.29 -17.56
C ASP A 367 8.77 -16.75 -17.62
N VAL A 368 8.54 -15.75 -18.48
CA VAL A 368 7.24 -15.11 -18.69
C VAL A 368 6.77 -15.25 -20.15
N PRO A 369 5.44 -15.25 -20.40
CA PRO A 369 4.93 -15.26 -21.76
C PRO A 369 5.17 -13.92 -22.47
N ALA A 370 4.88 -13.87 -23.77
CA ALA A 370 4.96 -12.65 -24.57
C ALA A 370 4.03 -11.55 -24.04
N GLU A 371 4.36 -10.28 -24.30
CA GLU A 371 3.62 -9.11 -23.81
C GLU A 371 2.14 -9.16 -24.24
N GLU A 372 1.84 -9.67 -25.44
CA GLU A 372 0.47 -9.86 -25.93
C GLU A 372 -0.37 -10.74 -25.02
N VAL A 373 0.23 -11.75 -24.39
CA VAL A 373 -0.47 -12.62 -23.42
C VAL A 373 -0.80 -11.84 -22.15
N ALA A 374 0.13 -11.05 -21.64
CA ALA A 374 -0.11 -10.21 -20.46
C ALA A 374 -1.22 -9.17 -20.69
N ILE A 375 -1.31 -8.60 -21.90
CA ILE A 375 -2.41 -7.69 -22.30
C ILE A 375 -3.76 -8.42 -22.25
N GLN A 376 -3.84 -9.62 -22.83
CA GLN A 376 -5.09 -10.39 -22.86
C GLN A 376 -5.51 -10.87 -21.47
N LEU A 377 -4.57 -11.31 -20.64
CA LEU A 377 -4.82 -11.67 -19.25
C LEU A 377 -5.32 -10.47 -18.43
N SER A 378 -4.72 -9.30 -18.62
CA SER A 378 -5.19 -8.06 -17.98
C SER A 378 -6.64 -7.72 -18.38
N ARG A 379 -6.99 -7.88 -19.66
CA ARG A 379 -8.36 -7.63 -20.16
C ARG A 379 -9.36 -8.61 -19.57
N HIS A 380 -9.01 -9.90 -19.52
CA HIS A 380 -9.86 -10.93 -18.93
C HIS A 380 -10.20 -10.61 -17.46
N GLN A 381 -9.19 -10.23 -16.67
CA GLN A 381 -9.35 -9.87 -15.27
C GLN A 381 -10.34 -8.71 -15.05
N MET A 382 -10.32 -7.69 -15.92
CA MET A 382 -11.20 -6.53 -15.80
C MET A 382 -12.68 -6.83 -16.09
N VAL A 383 -12.95 -7.85 -16.90
CA VAL A 383 -14.31 -8.16 -17.39
C VAL A 383 -15.01 -9.15 -16.47
N GLU A 384 -14.32 -10.20 -16.01
CA GLU A 384 -14.97 -11.35 -15.34
C GLU A 384 -14.75 -11.40 -13.82
N GLU A 385 -13.61 -10.91 -13.30
CA GLU A 385 -13.23 -11.06 -11.88
C GLU A 385 -12.67 -9.76 -11.24
N ARG A 386 -13.50 -8.72 -11.21
CA ARG A 386 -13.12 -7.39 -10.72
C ARG A 386 -12.55 -7.42 -9.30
N GLY A 387 -11.26 -7.11 -9.17
CA GLY A 387 -10.60 -6.77 -7.91
C GLY A 387 -10.21 -7.95 -7.01
N ARG A 388 -10.31 -9.20 -7.48
CA ARG A 388 -9.85 -10.39 -6.74
C ARG A 388 -8.63 -11.02 -7.40
N VAL A 389 -7.88 -11.81 -6.64
CA VAL A 389 -6.81 -12.65 -7.19
C VAL A 389 -7.45 -13.74 -8.05
N TRP A 390 -6.99 -13.89 -9.29
CA TRP A 390 -7.38 -14.99 -10.18
C TRP A 390 -6.22 -15.95 -10.37
N SER A 391 -6.51 -17.22 -10.60
CA SER A 391 -5.47 -18.21 -10.88
C SER A 391 -5.94 -19.31 -11.82
N SER A 392 -5.02 -19.80 -12.65
CA SER A 392 -5.19 -20.98 -13.47
C SER A 392 -3.88 -21.77 -13.52
N HIS A 393 -3.98 -23.10 -13.52
CA HIS A 393 -2.86 -24.02 -13.75
C HIS A 393 -2.90 -24.66 -15.15
N ALA A 394 -3.89 -24.31 -15.97
CA ALA A 394 -4.11 -24.87 -17.30
C ALA A 394 -4.64 -23.79 -18.25
N LEU A 395 -3.80 -22.80 -18.53
CA LEU A 395 -4.17 -21.61 -19.29
C LEU A 395 -4.71 -21.93 -20.69
N SER A 396 -4.22 -22.96 -21.37
CA SER A 396 -4.73 -23.35 -22.68
C SER A 396 -6.16 -23.88 -22.63
N ARG A 397 -6.58 -24.48 -21.50
CA ARG A 397 -7.94 -24.96 -21.29
C ARG A 397 -8.88 -23.81 -20.91
N ASP A 398 -8.44 -22.99 -19.96
CA ASP A 398 -9.29 -21.94 -19.40
C ASP A 398 -9.38 -20.73 -20.36
N LEU A 399 -8.34 -20.47 -21.16
CA LEU A 399 -8.26 -19.43 -22.18
C LEU A 399 -7.71 -19.99 -23.52
N PRO A 400 -8.52 -20.74 -24.29
CA PRO A 400 -8.07 -21.42 -25.51
C PRO A 400 -7.44 -20.52 -26.56
N GLY A 401 -7.88 -19.26 -26.65
CA GLY A 401 -7.34 -18.27 -27.59
C GLY A 401 -5.88 -17.89 -27.35
N LEU A 402 -5.31 -18.19 -26.17
CA LEU A 402 -3.93 -17.84 -25.83
C LEU A 402 -2.92 -18.94 -26.19
N GLN A 403 -3.36 -20.17 -26.45
CA GLN A 403 -2.50 -21.35 -26.64
C GLN A 403 -1.29 -21.13 -27.58
N PRO A 404 -1.40 -20.44 -28.74
CA PRO A 404 -0.27 -20.23 -29.64
C PRO A 404 0.82 -19.30 -29.08
N LEU A 405 0.47 -18.47 -28.09
CA LEU A 405 1.29 -17.39 -27.55
C LEU A 405 1.88 -17.72 -26.17
N LEU A 406 1.42 -18.80 -25.54
CA LEU A 406 1.82 -19.19 -24.17
C LEU A 406 3.29 -19.63 -24.07
N GLY A 407 3.89 -20.13 -25.16
CA GLY A 407 5.27 -20.62 -25.15
C GLY A 407 5.44 -21.78 -24.17
N LYS A 408 6.26 -21.59 -23.12
CA LYS A 408 6.45 -22.57 -22.04
C LYS A 408 5.47 -22.38 -20.88
N THR A 409 4.70 -21.31 -20.84
CA THR A 409 3.84 -20.98 -19.70
C THR A 409 2.55 -21.79 -19.74
N ALA A 410 2.18 -22.43 -18.63
CA ALA A 410 0.93 -23.18 -18.53
C ALA A 410 0.03 -22.73 -17.37
N GLY A 411 0.58 -22.03 -16.38
CA GLY A 411 -0.17 -21.47 -15.26
C GLY A 411 0.08 -19.98 -15.09
N ALA A 412 -0.95 -19.24 -14.66
CA ALA A 412 -0.83 -17.86 -14.23
C ALA A 412 -1.63 -17.61 -12.96
N LEU A 413 -1.16 -16.67 -12.15
CA LEU A 413 -1.85 -16.09 -11.01
C LEU A 413 -1.77 -14.57 -11.14
N ILE A 414 -2.93 -13.90 -11.15
CA ILE A 414 -3.06 -12.47 -11.42
C ILE A 414 -3.50 -11.76 -10.14
N VAL A 415 -2.73 -10.74 -9.75
CA VAL A 415 -2.94 -9.92 -8.57
C VAL A 415 -3.24 -8.48 -9.02
N PRO A 416 -4.48 -7.99 -8.89
CA PRO A 416 -4.83 -6.62 -9.28
C PRO A 416 -4.29 -5.63 -8.25
N VAL A 417 -3.44 -4.69 -8.68
CA VAL A 417 -2.76 -3.72 -7.80
C VAL A 417 -3.46 -2.36 -7.75
N SER A 418 -4.49 -2.16 -8.57
CA SER A 418 -5.34 -0.97 -8.59
C SER A 418 -6.81 -1.35 -8.79
N GLN A 419 -7.71 -0.55 -8.21
CA GLN A 419 -9.15 -0.72 -8.42
C GLN A 419 -9.67 0.11 -9.60
N VAL A 420 -8.88 1.07 -10.09
CA VAL A 420 -9.31 2.05 -11.10
C VAL A 420 -8.54 1.86 -12.42
N SER A 421 -7.24 1.61 -12.33
CA SER A 421 -6.38 1.31 -13.48
C SER A 421 -6.28 -0.20 -13.72
N SER A 422 -5.97 -0.59 -14.95
CA SER A 422 -5.77 -1.98 -15.36
C SER A 422 -4.39 -2.51 -14.94
N ASP A 423 -3.92 -2.18 -13.73
CA ASP A 423 -2.57 -2.51 -13.28
C ASP A 423 -2.57 -3.84 -12.52
N HIS A 424 -1.65 -4.73 -12.90
CA HIS A 424 -1.62 -6.11 -12.42
C HIS A 424 -0.19 -6.60 -12.18
N LEU A 425 -0.01 -7.33 -11.10
CA LEU A 425 1.16 -8.18 -10.87
C LEU A 425 0.77 -9.63 -11.23
N MET A 426 1.59 -10.30 -12.03
CA MET A 426 1.28 -11.61 -12.59
C MET A 426 2.41 -12.59 -12.29
N PHE A 427 2.08 -13.74 -11.73
CA PHE A 427 3.00 -14.84 -11.48
C PHE A 427 2.74 -15.94 -12.51
N PHE A 428 3.80 -16.56 -13.01
CA PHE A 428 3.72 -17.58 -14.05
C PHE A 428 4.42 -18.86 -13.60
N ARG A 429 3.84 -19.98 -14.02
CA ARG A 429 4.46 -21.30 -13.91
C ARG A 429 4.54 -21.92 -15.29
N ASN A 430 5.70 -22.51 -15.57
CA ASN A 430 5.94 -23.24 -16.79
C ASN A 430 5.08 -24.51 -16.84
N GLU A 431 4.91 -25.01 -18.06
CA GLU A 431 4.40 -26.33 -18.35
C GLU A 431 5.28 -27.33 -17.62
N LEU A 432 4.66 -28.04 -16.70
CA LEU A 432 5.29 -29.12 -16.00
C LEU A 432 4.90 -30.39 -16.73
N VAL A 433 5.69 -30.73 -17.75
CA VAL A 433 5.52 -31.96 -18.54
C VAL A 433 5.75 -33.14 -17.60
N HIS A 434 4.66 -33.61 -17.01
CA HIS A 434 4.69 -34.75 -16.13
C HIS A 434 4.46 -35.99 -16.96
N THR A 435 5.49 -36.83 -17.01
CA THR A 435 5.28 -38.22 -17.37
C THR A 435 4.70 -38.93 -16.15
N LEU A 436 3.37 -39.08 -16.11
CA LEU A 436 2.73 -39.96 -15.14
C LEU A 436 3.12 -41.39 -15.50
N ASN A 437 3.95 -42.00 -14.67
CA ASN A 437 4.29 -43.42 -14.76
C ASN A 437 3.16 -44.20 -14.07
N TRP A 438 2.08 -44.47 -14.77
CA TRP A 438 1.03 -45.31 -14.25
C TRP A 438 1.50 -46.76 -14.14
N ALA A 439 1.10 -47.45 -13.07
CA ALA A 439 1.35 -48.88 -12.89
C ALA A 439 0.41 -49.71 -13.79
N GLY A 440 0.55 -49.56 -15.12
CA GLY A 440 -0.32 -50.06 -16.19
C GLY A 440 -1.28 -48.99 -16.76
N ASN A 441 -1.85 -49.19 -17.94
CA ASN A 441 -2.70 -48.19 -18.63
C ASN A 441 -3.99 -47.85 -17.83
N PRO A 442 -4.24 -46.59 -17.43
CA PRO A 442 -5.40 -46.16 -16.64
C PRO A 442 -6.73 -46.22 -17.42
N ASP A 443 -6.71 -46.04 -18.74
CA ASP A 443 -7.90 -46.03 -19.61
C ASP A 443 -8.39 -47.43 -19.98
N LYS A 444 -7.62 -48.47 -19.65
CA LYS A 444 -7.92 -49.84 -20.07
C LYS A 444 -9.12 -50.37 -19.29
N SER A 445 -10.26 -50.40 -19.96
CA SER A 445 -11.47 -51.10 -19.54
C SER A 445 -11.16 -52.58 -19.23
N TYR A 446 -11.78 -53.06 -18.16
CA TYR A 446 -11.62 -54.41 -17.63
C TYR A 446 -12.06 -55.46 -18.68
N SER A 447 -11.28 -56.53 -18.84
CA SER A 447 -11.63 -57.66 -19.70
C SER A 447 -12.52 -58.66 -18.96
N THR A 448 -13.54 -59.18 -19.62
CA THR A 448 -14.33 -60.31 -19.13
C THR A 448 -13.50 -61.60 -19.15
N GLY A 449 -13.47 -62.29 -18.00
CA GLY A 449 -12.81 -63.60 -17.87
C GLY A 449 -13.69 -64.75 -18.39
N PRO A 450 -13.20 -66.02 -18.34
CA PRO A 450 -13.95 -67.20 -18.77
C PRO A 450 -15.22 -67.51 -17.94
N HIS A 451 -15.54 -66.70 -16.93
CA HIS A 451 -16.71 -66.84 -16.05
C HIS A 451 -17.76 -65.71 -16.21
N GLY A 452 -17.80 -65.00 -17.36
CA GLY A 452 -18.80 -63.96 -17.65
C GLY A 452 -18.37 -62.54 -17.25
N ASP A 453 -19.34 -61.66 -16.95
CA ASP A 453 -19.21 -60.24 -16.54
C ASP A 453 -18.47 -60.00 -15.19
N ARG A 454 -17.55 -60.89 -14.85
CA ARG A 454 -16.73 -60.84 -13.64
C ARG A 454 -15.54 -59.90 -13.85
N LEU A 455 -15.43 -58.91 -12.97
CA LEU A 455 -14.24 -58.07 -12.79
C LEU A 455 -12.99 -58.93 -12.65
N THR A 456 -12.06 -58.81 -13.61
CA THR A 456 -10.68 -59.25 -13.42
C THR A 456 -9.83 -58.01 -13.16
N PRO A 457 -9.12 -57.92 -12.02
CA PRO A 457 -8.15 -56.85 -11.80
C PRO A 457 -7.13 -56.78 -12.94
N ARG A 458 -6.46 -55.63 -13.11
CA ARG A 458 -5.45 -55.49 -14.15
C ARG A 458 -4.40 -56.59 -14.06
N LYS A 459 -4.09 -57.21 -15.20
CA LYS A 459 -3.10 -58.29 -15.32
C LYS A 459 -1.66 -57.79 -15.48
N SER A 460 -1.48 -56.50 -15.78
CA SER A 460 -0.18 -55.91 -16.05
C SER A 460 0.03 -54.64 -15.22
N PHE A 461 1.13 -54.63 -14.48
CA PHE A 461 1.65 -53.49 -13.73
C PHE A 461 2.87 -52.85 -14.41
N ALA A 462 3.11 -53.19 -15.69
CA ALA A 462 4.15 -52.56 -16.49
C ALA A 462 3.91 -51.05 -16.59
N ILE A 463 4.99 -50.26 -16.48
CA ILE A 463 4.93 -48.80 -16.51
C ILE A 463 4.25 -48.34 -17.81
N TRP A 464 3.12 -47.65 -17.67
CA TRP A 464 2.46 -46.94 -18.76
C TRP A 464 2.71 -45.45 -18.56
N LYS A 465 3.28 -44.80 -19.57
CA LYS A 465 3.67 -43.41 -19.51
C LYS A 465 2.57 -42.56 -20.13
N GLU A 466 1.86 -41.80 -19.31
CA GLU A 466 1.05 -40.68 -19.80
C GLU A 466 1.90 -39.44 -19.77
N THR A 467 1.91 -38.66 -20.85
CA THR A 467 2.52 -37.34 -20.80
C THR A 467 1.38 -36.33 -20.67
N VAL A 468 1.19 -35.80 -19.46
CA VAL A 468 0.28 -34.67 -19.26
C VAL A 468 1.02 -33.43 -19.75
N ARG A 469 0.39 -32.73 -20.70
CA ARG A 469 0.91 -31.51 -21.33
C ARG A 469 -0.01 -30.33 -21.05
N GLU A 470 0.51 -29.14 -21.27
CA GLU A 470 -0.19 -27.85 -21.17
C GLU A 470 -0.74 -27.53 -19.78
N GLN A 471 -0.17 -28.13 -18.73
CA GLN A 471 -0.54 -27.87 -17.35
C GLN A 471 0.70 -27.52 -16.54
N ALA A 472 0.54 -26.57 -15.61
CA ALA A 472 1.52 -26.21 -14.60
C ALA A 472 1.20 -26.90 -13.27
N GLN A 473 2.13 -26.81 -12.32
CA GLN A 473 1.84 -27.17 -10.93
C GLN A 473 0.68 -26.32 -10.39
N PRO A 474 -0.38 -26.90 -9.80
CA PRO A 474 -1.50 -26.15 -9.25
C PRO A 474 -1.10 -25.14 -8.18
N TRP A 475 -1.71 -23.95 -8.21
CA TRP A 475 -1.56 -22.94 -7.16
C TRP A 475 -2.20 -23.45 -5.87
N THR A 476 -1.42 -23.43 -4.78
CA THR A 476 -1.88 -23.90 -3.47
C THR A 476 -2.68 -22.81 -2.77
N GLU A 477 -3.48 -23.18 -1.77
CA GLU A 477 -4.21 -22.20 -0.93
C GLU A 477 -3.24 -21.19 -0.29
N SER A 478 -2.07 -21.65 0.15
CA SER A 478 -1.00 -20.78 0.67
C SER A 478 -0.44 -19.81 -0.39
N ASP A 479 -0.38 -20.21 -1.67
CA ASP A 479 0.04 -19.31 -2.76
C ASP A 479 -1.00 -18.19 -2.94
N LEU A 480 -2.30 -18.54 -2.90
CA LEU A 480 -3.41 -17.60 -3.03
C LEU A 480 -3.50 -16.63 -1.85
N GLU A 481 -3.34 -17.11 -0.61
CA GLU A 481 -3.28 -16.25 0.59
C GLU A 481 -2.09 -15.28 0.52
N THR A 482 -0.93 -15.77 0.08
CA THR A 482 0.26 -14.94 -0.09
C THR A 482 0.07 -13.88 -1.17
N ALA A 483 -0.60 -14.24 -2.28
CA ALA A 483 -0.96 -13.31 -3.34
C ALA A 483 -1.91 -12.21 -2.85
N ASP A 484 -2.93 -12.54 -2.06
CA ASP A 484 -3.86 -11.54 -1.52
C ASP A 484 -3.18 -10.63 -0.48
N ALA A 485 -2.26 -11.16 0.32
CA ALA A 485 -1.44 -10.33 1.22
C ALA A 485 -0.52 -9.37 0.43
N ALA A 486 0.10 -9.84 -0.66
CA ALA A 486 0.88 -8.98 -1.54
C ALA A 486 0.01 -7.91 -2.20
N ARG A 487 -1.21 -8.27 -2.63
CA ARG A 487 -2.20 -7.33 -3.16
C ARG A 487 -2.49 -6.21 -2.18
N ALA A 488 -2.82 -6.56 -0.93
CA ALA A 488 -3.15 -5.59 0.11
C ALA A 488 -1.99 -4.61 0.37
N ALA A 489 -0.76 -5.12 0.48
CA ALA A 489 0.44 -4.30 0.69
C ALA A 489 0.71 -3.35 -0.48
N ILE A 490 0.58 -3.81 -1.73
CA ILE A 490 0.80 -2.95 -2.90
C ILE A 490 -0.30 -1.88 -3.00
N VAL A 491 -1.57 -2.24 -2.79
CA VAL A 491 -2.68 -1.29 -2.80
C VAL A 491 -2.51 -0.22 -1.72
N GLU A 492 -2.07 -0.60 -0.51
CA GLU A 492 -1.76 0.36 0.57
C GLU A 492 -0.68 1.35 0.15
N VAL A 493 0.41 0.87 -0.46
CA VAL A 493 1.49 1.72 -0.97
C VAL A 493 1.01 2.65 -2.07
N VAL A 494 0.23 2.15 -3.03
CA VAL A 494 -0.34 2.95 -4.13
C VAL A 494 -1.23 4.07 -3.57
N LEU A 495 -2.11 3.75 -2.61
CA LEU A 495 -2.99 4.73 -1.98
C LEU A 495 -2.21 5.81 -1.25
N ARG A 496 -1.24 5.41 -0.41
CA ARG A 496 -0.40 6.35 0.34
C ARG A 496 0.43 7.24 -0.58
N HIS A 497 0.96 6.70 -1.68
CA HIS A 497 1.71 7.48 -2.66
C HIS A 497 0.81 8.52 -3.35
N ASN A 498 -0.41 8.13 -3.74
CA ASN A 498 -1.39 9.05 -4.33
C ASN A 498 -1.77 10.19 -3.37
N GLU A 499 -1.95 9.90 -2.07
CA GLU A 499 -2.21 10.92 -1.05
C GLU A 499 -1.06 11.92 -0.92
N LEU A 500 0.18 11.44 -0.85
CA LEU A 500 1.37 12.30 -0.77
C LEU A 500 1.52 13.20 -2.02
N MET A 501 1.31 12.64 -3.21
CA MET A 501 1.38 13.41 -4.46
C MET A 501 0.26 14.45 -4.56
N SER A 502 -0.94 14.16 -4.03
CA SER A 502 -2.03 15.13 -3.96
C SER A 502 -1.67 16.29 -3.04
N GLU A 503 -1.13 16.02 -1.85
CA GLU A 503 -0.71 17.09 -0.93
C GLU A 503 0.39 17.98 -1.51
N GLU A 504 1.36 17.42 -2.23
CA GLU A 504 2.41 18.20 -2.88
C GLU A 504 1.85 19.10 -3.97
N ARG A 505 0.91 18.60 -4.78
CA ARG A 505 0.21 19.39 -5.80
C ARG A 505 -0.58 20.54 -5.17
N ASP A 506 -1.33 20.28 -4.10
CA ASP A 506 -2.09 21.32 -3.40
C ASP A 506 -1.18 22.40 -2.82
N LYS A 507 -0.05 22.00 -2.21
CA LYS A 507 0.97 22.95 -1.70
C LYS A 507 1.60 23.77 -2.82
N ALA A 508 1.86 23.16 -3.98
CA ALA A 508 2.41 23.87 -5.14
C ALA A 508 1.40 24.87 -5.72
N GLU A 509 0.12 24.49 -5.82
CA GLU A 509 -0.95 25.36 -6.31
C GLU A 509 -1.11 26.59 -5.40
N VAL A 510 -1.10 26.39 -4.08
CA VAL A 510 -1.18 27.48 -3.10
C VAL A 510 0.02 28.44 -3.24
N ARG A 511 1.25 27.93 -3.41
CA ARG A 511 2.43 28.78 -3.63
C ARG A 511 2.34 29.59 -4.93
N GLN A 512 1.89 28.95 -6.01
CA GLN A 512 1.76 29.61 -7.31
C GLN A 512 0.71 30.73 -7.25
N ARG A 513 -0.39 30.52 -6.52
CA ARG A 513 -1.42 31.53 -6.29
C ARG A 513 -0.85 32.75 -5.56
N MET A 514 -0.21 32.52 -4.41
CA MET A 514 0.42 33.60 -3.61
C MET A 514 1.42 34.44 -4.40
N LEU A 515 2.25 33.82 -5.25
CA LEU A 515 3.23 34.54 -6.07
C LEU A 515 2.55 35.45 -7.12
N ASN A 516 1.46 34.98 -7.71
CA ASN A 516 0.72 35.77 -8.69
C ASN A 516 0.05 37.00 -8.05
N GLU A 517 -0.44 36.92 -6.81
CA GLU A 517 -0.99 38.11 -6.15
C GLU A 517 0.06 39.16 -5.81
N GLU A 518 1.21 38.76 -5.28
CA GLU A 518 2.28 39.70 -4.95
C GLU A 518 2.79 40.44 -6.21
N LEU A 519 2.95 39.73 -7.33
CA LEU A 519 3.32 40.34 -8.61
C LEU A 519 2.27 41.36 -9.08
N ASN A 520 0.99 41.00 -9.00
CA ASN A 520 -0.09 41.89 -9.37
C ASN A 520 -0.13 43.15 -8.50
N HIS A 521 0.12 43.02 -7.19
CA HIS A 521 0.17 44.17 -6.28
C HIS A 521 1.32 45.12 -6.65
N ARG A 522 2.51 44.59 -6.96
CA ARG A 522 3.67 45.40 -7.37
C ARG A 522 3.43 46.18 -8.67
N VAL A 523 2.85 45.53 -9.68
CA VAL A 523 2.56 46.19 -10.97
C VAL A 523 1.60 47.37 -10.77
N LYS A 524 0.56 47.22 -9.94
CA LYS A 524 -0.41 48.29 -9.65
C LYS A 524 0.27 49.49 -8.99
N ASN A 525 1.15 49.24 -8.03
CA ASN A 525 1.88 50.32 -7.35
C ASN A 525 2.74 51.14 -8.32
N VAL A 526 3.45 50.47 -9.23
CA VAL A 526 4.28 51.17 -10.24
C VAL A 526 3.43 52.02 -11.17
N LEU A 527 2.27 51.50 -11.63
CA LEU A 527 1.37 52.25 -12.50
C LEU A 527 0.77 53.49 -11.81
N ALA A 528 0.46 53.41 -10.52
CA ALA A 528 -0.04 54.54 -9.74
C ALA A 528 1.00 55.67 -9.63
N ILE A 529 2.28 55.33 -9.40
CA ILE A 529 3.37 56.31 -9.35
C ILE A 529 3.55 56.97 -10.72
N ILE A 530 3.52 56.19 -11.81
CA ILE A 530 3.62 56.71 -13.18
C ILE A 530 2.50 57.71 -13.48
N LYS A 531 1.25 57.40 -13.10
CA LYS A 531 0.12 58.31 -13.31
C LYS A 531 0.33 59.66 -12.59
N SER A 532 0.73 59.63 -11.32
CA SER A 532 0.98 60.86 -10.55
C SER A 532 2.10 61.73 -11.15
N LEU A 533 3.17 61.11 -11.67
CA LEU A 533 4.25 61.82 -12.36
C LEU A 533 3.75 62.56 -13.61
N VAL A 534 2.81 61.96 -14.36
CA VAL A 534 2.22 62.57 -15.56
C VAL A 534 1.29 63.74 -15.18
N ALA A 535 0.42 63.54 -14.17
CA ALA A 535 -0.62 64.49 -13.79
C ALA A 535 -0.09 65.84 -13.28
N HIS A 536 0.98 65.85 -12.48
CA HIS A 536 1.49 67.09 -11.86
C HIS A 536 2.47 67.89 -12.71
N SER A 537 2.88 67.35 -13.85
CA SER A 537 3.91 67.98 -14.66
C SER A 537 3.37 69.12 -15.55
N ASN A 538 2.05 69.38 -15.57
CA ASN A 538 1.39 70.22 -16.59
C ASN A 538 0.64 71.46 -16.04
N ARG A 539 1.32 72.37 -15.32
CA ARG A 539 0.71 73.65 -14.89
C ARG A 539 1.44 74.91 -15.33
N GLU A 540 2.31 74.85 -16.34
CA GLU A 540 3.05 76.03 -16.82
C GLU A 540 2.98 76.20 -18.35
N GLU A 541 2.94 77.46 -18.81
CA GLU A 541 3.13 77.89 -20.21
C GLU A 541 4.59 77.60 -20.68
N ARG A 542 5.00 76.33 -20.67
CA ARG A 542 6.30 75.87 -21.22
C ARG A 542 6.10 75.19 -22.58
N PRO A 543 7.10 75.21 -23.48
CA PRO A 543 7.08 74.42 -24.70
C PRO A 543 6.92 72.91 -24.39
N LEU A 544 6.05 72.22 -25.13
CA LEU A 544 5.76 70.79 -24.96
C LEU A 544 7.01 69.89 -24.97
N ALA A 545 8.06 70.29 -25.69
CA ALA A 545 9.33 69.56 -25.75
C ALA A 545 10.02 69.47 -24.37
N ASP A 546 10.06 70.57 -23.61
CA ASP A 546 10.70 70.62 -22.29
C ASP A 546 9.94 69.77 -21.25
N TYR A 547 8.61 69.69 -21.41
CA TYR A 547 7.75 68.82 -20.61
C TYR A 547 8.05 67.35 -20.88
N VAL A 548 8.08 66.95 -22.16
CA VAL A 548 8.35 65.56 -22.57
C VAL A 548 9.73 65.11 -22.09
N ASP A 549 10.74 65.97 -22.17
CA ASP A 549 12.10 65.61 -21.74
C ASP A 549 12.22 65.51 -20.22
N THR A 550 11.54 66.37 -19.45
CA THR A 550 11.50 66.29 -17.98
C THR A 550 10.74 65.03 -17.52
N LEU A 551 9.62 64.69 -18.18
CA LEU A 551 8.86 63.47 -17.89
C LEU A 551 9.66 62.20 -18.23
N LYS A 552 10.35 62.18 -19.38
CA LYS A 552 11.25 61.07 -19.77
C LYS A 552 12.38 60.88 -18.75
N GLY A 553 12.94 61.96 -18.23
CA GLY A 553 13.97 61.93 -17.18
C GLY A 553 13.46 61.23 -15.91
N ARG A 554 12.30 61.67 -15.40
CA ARG A 554 11.68 61.09 -14.20
C ARG A 554 11.29 59.63 -14.36
N LEU A 555 10.73 59.25 -15.52
CA LEU A 555 10.39 57.86 -15.82
C LEU A 555 11.62 56.97 -15.89
N ARG A 556 12.76 57.47 -16.40
CA ARG A 556 14.03 56.74 -16.38
C ARG A 556 14.57 56.57 -14.97
N ALA A 557 14.54 57.60 -14.13
CA ALA A 557 14.95 57.51 -12.73
C ALA A 557 14.09 56.48 -11.95
N LEU A 558 12.77 56.48 -12.18
CA LEU A 558 11.86 55.49 -11.60
C LEU A 558 12.13 54.06 -12.11
N SER A 559 12.35 53.90 -13.43
CA SER A 559 12.67 52.61 -14.04
C SER A 559 14.00 52.06 -13.51
N PHE A 560 15.01 52.92 -13.31
CA PHE A 560 16.29 52.53 -12.72
C PHE A 560 16.13 52.05 -11.27
N ALA A 561 15.38 52.79 -10.45
CA ALA A 561 15.07 52.38 -9.09
C ALA A 561 14.32 51.03 -9.06
N HIS A 562 13.34 50.84 -9.95
CA HIS A 562 12.57 49.60 -10.04
C HIS A 562 13.43 48.41 -10.48
N ASP A 563 14.24 48.55 -11.53
CA ASP A 563 15.14 47.49 -12.00
C ASP A 563 16.14 47.08 -10.92
N GLN A 564 16.65 48.04 -10.14
CA GLN A 564 17.56 47.78 -9.04
C GLN A 564 16.85 47.05 -7.88
N VAL A 565 15.63 47.46 -7.51
CA VAL A 565 14.84 46.81 -6.45
C VAL A 565 14.37 45.40 -6.85
N VAL A 566 14.20 45.11 -8.15
CA VAL A 566 13.86 43.77 -8.65
C VAL A 566 15.08 42.85 -8.73
N ARG A 567 16.28 43.39 -8.99
CA ARG A 567 17.52 42.61 -9.13
C ARG A 567 18.28 42.40 -7.82
N SER A 568 18.17 43.33 -6.86
CA SER A 568 18.73 43.18 -5.51
C SER A 568 17.63 42.83 -4.52
N ASP A 569 17.97 42.08 -3.47
CA ASP A 569 17.06 41.64 -2.40
C ASP A 569 16.55 42.82 -1.52
N GLY A 570 15.80 43.74 -2.13
CA GLY A 570 15.06 44.79 -1.44
C GLY A 570 15.77 46.12 -1.19
N GLY A 571 16.71 46.57 -2.03
CA GLY A 571 17.37 47.87 -1.84
C GLY A 571 18.50 48.20 -2.83
N GLY A 572 19.35 49.17 -2.51
CA GLY A 572 20.51 49.54 -3.35
C GLY A 572 21.55 50.42 -2.64
N VAL A 573 22.75 50.54 -3.22
CA VAL A 573 23.86 51.32 -2.63
C VAL A 573 23.70 52.80 -2.98
N LEU A 574 23.73 53.69 -1.99
CA LEU A 574 23.53 55.13 -2.18
C LEU A 574 24.57 55.76 -3.12
N ASN A 575 25.83 55.31 -3.04
CA ASN A 575 26.88 55.78 -3.93
C ASN A 575 26.57 55.51 -5.41
N ASP A 576 26.03 54.33 -5.72
CA ASP A 576 25.72 53.93 -7.09
C ASP A 576 24.56 54.77 -7.65
N LEU A 577 23.57 55.08 -6.80
CA LEU A 577 22.47 55.99 -7.14
C LEU A 577 22.97 57.42 -7.39
N MET A 578 23.83 57.96 -6.52
CA MET A 578 24.41 59.28 -6.66
C MET A 578 25.24 59.43 -7.94
N GLU A 579 26.07 58.44 -8.25
CA GLU A 579 26.89 58.45 -9.46
C GLU A 579 26.01 58.32 -10.71
N ALA A 580 24.95 57.49 -10.68
CA ALA A 580 24.02 57.35 -11.79
C ALA A 580 23.32 58.66 -12.15
N GLU A 581 22.84 59.43 -11.16
CA GLU A 581 22.11 60.68 -11.41
C GLU A 581 23.00 61.86 -11.84
N VAL A 582 24.25 61.90 -11.38
CA VAL A 582 25.15 63.05 -11.63
C VAL A 582 26.11 62.82 -12.80
N SER A 583 26.43 61.56 -13.13
CA SER A 583 27.33 61.22 -14.24
C SER A 583 26.97 61.86 -15.61
N PRO A 584 25.69 62.04 -16.01
CA PRO A 584 25.35 62.64 -17.30
C PRO A 584 25.77 64.11 -17.43
N TYR A 585 26.03 64.79 -16.31
CA TYR A 585 26.33 66.21 -16.26
C TYR A 585 27.83 66.51 -16.06
N ARG A 586 28.70 65.49 -16.04
CA ARG A 586 30.16 65.66 -15.99
C ARG A 586 30.67 66.20 -17.34
N GLY A 587 31.28 67.38 -17.35
CA GLY A 587 31.82 68.01 -18.56
C GLY A 587 33.16 68.73 -18.36
N PRO A 588 33.84 69.19 -19.43
CA PRO A 588 35.22 69.73 -19.37
C PRO A 588 35.43 71.08 -18.64
N GLY A 589 34.47 71.53 -17.82
CA GLY A 589 34.54 72.83 -17.13
C GLY A 589 33.95 72.84 -15.72
N ASN A 590 33.01 71.96 -15.39
CA ASN A 590 32.43 71.88 -14.05
C ASN A 590 33.23 70.91 -13.14
N THR A 591 33.27 71.20 -11.84
CA THR A 591 33.93 70.32 -10.86
C THR A 591 32.87 69.65 -9.98
N ILE A 592 32.73 68.33 -10.08
CA ILE A 592 31.80 67.54 -9.27
C ILE A 592 32.58 66.61 -8.33
N ARG A 593 32.46 66.82 -7.01
CA ARG A 593 33.06 65.96 -5.98
C ARG A 593 31.97 65.18 -5.26
N ILE A 594 32.17 63.86 -5.15
CA ILE A 594 31.26 62.94 -4.47
C ILE A 594 32.07 62.21 -3.40
N SER A 595 31.64 62.26 -2.15
CA SER A 595 32.35 61.59 -1.04
C SER A 595 31.41 61.15 0.07
N GLY A 596 31.53 59.90 0.50
CA GLY A 596 30.81 59.39 1.67
C GLY A 596 31.05 57.89 1.87
N PRO A 597 30.64 57.32 3.01
CA PRO A 597 30.77 55.89 3.26
C PRO A 597 29.83 55.06 2.37
N ARG A 598 30.17 53.79 2.12
CA ARG A 598 29.29 52.89 1.39
C ARG A 598 28.07 52.53 2.26
N LEU A 599 26.88 53.00 1.88
CA LEU A 599 25.63 52.77 2.61
C LEU A 599 24.61 52.05 1.71
N LEU A 600 23.92 51.05 2.28
CA LEU A 600 22.82 50.34 1.64
C LEU A 600 21.49 50.92 2.13
N LEU A 601 20.60 51.23 1.19
CA LEU A 601 19.26 51.73 1.47
C LEU A 601 18.23 50.65 1.19
N ASP A 602 17.15 50.62 1.97
CA ASP A 602 15.98 49.80 1.65
C ASP A 602 15.29 50.25 0.35
N SER A 603 14.39 49.42 -0.17
CA SER A 603 13.68 49.67 -1.44
C SER A 603 12.94 51.00 -1.45
N ARG A 604 12.39 51.42 -0.30
CA ARG A 604 11.57 52.62 -0.16
C ARG A 604 12.44 53.86 -0.22
N ALA A 605 13.51 53.92 0.58
CA ALA A 605 14.46 55.02 0.58
C ALA A 605 15.23 55.13 -0.74
N PHE A 606 15.60 54.00 -1.34
CA PHE A 606 16.27 53.99 -2.64
C PHE A 606 15.40 54.62 -3.74
N SER A 607 14.12 54.24 -3.81
CA SER A 607 13.18 54.76 -4.80
C SER A 607 12.86 56.25 -4.61
N VAL A 608 12.67 56.69 -3.36
CA VAL A 608 12.40 58.10 -3.04
C VAL A 608 13.61 58.97 -3.35
N LEU A 609 14.81 58.54 -2.96
CA LEU A 609 16.03 59.30 -3.21
C LEU A 609 16.38 59.34 -4.70
N ALA A 610 16.04 58.33 -5.49
CA ALA A 610 16.27 58.37 -6.93
C ALA A 610 15.58 59.59 -7.57
N LEU A 611 14.30 59.81 -7.24
CA LEU A 611 13.55 60.96 -7.74
C LEU A 611 14.07 62.29 -7.16
N VAL A 612 14.40 62.34 -5.86
CA VAL A 612 14.89 63.58 -5.21
C VAL A 612 16.26 64.00 -5.77
N LEU A 613 17.17 63.05 -5.94
CA LEU A 613 18.50 63.27 -6.48
C LEU A 613 18.44 63.62 -7.98
N HIS A 614 17.53 62.99 -8.72
CA HIS A 614 17.27 63.35 -10.11
C HIS A 614 16.83 64.81 -10.25
N GLU A 615 15.90 65.27 -9.40
CA GLU A 615 15.44 66.67 -9.41
C GLU A 615 16.55 67.63 -8.97
N LEU A 616 17.38 67.27 -7.97
CA LEU A 616 18.53 68.09 -7.55
C LEU A 616 19.57 68.22 -8.66
N ALA A 617 19.96 67.11 -9.30
CA ALA A 617 20.92 67.10 -10.40
C ALA A 617 20.40 67.90 -11.61
N THR A 618 19.11 67.73 -11.95
CA THR A 618 18.48 68.47 -13.04
C THR A 618 18.39 69.97 -12.74
N ASN A 619 18.06 70.36 -11.50
CA ASN A 619 18.05 71.76 -11.08
C ASN A 619 19.46 72.37 -11.12
N ALA A 620 20.47 71.65 -10.66
CA ALA A 620 21.86 72.07 -10.73
C ALA A 620 22.30 72.29 -12.19
N ALA A 621 21.87 71.44 -13.13
CA ALA A 621 22.18 71.55 -14.56
C ALA A 621 21.43 72.66 -15.28
N LYS A 622 20.18 72.94 -14.93
CA LYS A 622 19.36 73.95 -15.61
C LYS A 622 19.53 75.35 -15.03
N TYR A 623 19.69 75.46 -13.71
CA TYR A 623 19.59 76.73 -12.99
C TYR A 623 20.73 76.96 -12.00
N GLY A 624 21.51 75.94 -11.67
CA GLY A 624 22.53 75.97 -10.62
C GLY A 624 23.96 75.86 -11.12
N ALA A 625 24.83 75.29 -10.29
CA ALA A 625 26.27 75.25 -10.56
C ALA A 625 26.64 74.53 -11.86
N LEU A 626 25.91 73.48 -12.25
CA LEU A 626 26.24 72.69 -13.45
C LEU A 626 25.82 73.36 -14.76
N SER A 627 25.08 74.47 -14.71
CA SER A 627 24.76 75.31 -15.88
C SER A 627 25.90 76.25 -16.29
N GLN A 628 26.91 76.43 -15.43
CA GLN A 628 28.03 77.38 -15.62
C GLN A 628 29.36 76.65 -15.83
N ALA A 629 30.22 77.21 -16.69
CA ALA A 629 31.50 76.60 -17.05
C ALA A 629 32.56 76.60 -15.93
N SER A 630 32.33 77.31 -14.81
CA SER A 630 33.19 77.37 -13.61
C SER A 630 32.49 76.87 -12.35
N GLY A 631 31.27 76.33 -12.46
CA GLY A 631 30.49 75.91 -11.31
C GLY A 631 31.04 74.67 -10.62
N ARG A 632 30.90 74.64 -9.29
CA ARG A 632 31.33 73.54 -8.44
C ARG A 632 30.13 72.92 -7.72
N LEU A 633 30.12 71.59 -7.67
CA LEU A 633 29.14 70.80 -6.94
C LEU A 633 29.89 69.81 -6.04
N ASP A 634 29.73 69.95 -4.72
CA ASP A 634 30.22 68.98 -3.74
C ASP A 634 29.02 68.27 -3.11
N ILE A 635 29.05 66.94 -3.16
CA ILE A 635 28.04 66.05 -2.60
C ILE A 635 28.73 65.18 -1.55
N GLY A 636 28.32 65.35 -0.30
CA GLY A 636 28.84 64.64 0.85
C GLY A 636 27.74 63.84 1.55
N TRP A 637 28.05 62.67 2.11
CA TRP A 637 27.16 62.07 3.11
C TRP A 637 27.91 61.39 4.25
N SER A 638 27.28 61.33 5.42
CA SER A 638 27.82 60.70 6.63
C SER A 638 26.71 60.17 7.53
N MET A 639 27.07 59.31 8.48
CA MET A 639 26.14 58.82 9.51
C MET A 639 26.27 59.70 10.74
N ASN A 640 25.16 60.23 11.26
CA ASN A 640 25.16 60.99 12.51
C ASN A 640 25.17 60.05 13.73
N GLU A 641 25.28 60.61 14.94
CA GLU A 641 25.29 59.83 16.20
C GLU A 641 24.00 59.03 16.44
N ALA A 642 22.88 59.42 15.82
CA ALA A 642 21.60 58.72 15.89
C ALA A 642 21.48 57.58 14.85
N GLY A 643 22.49 57.39 13.99
CA GLY A 643 22.48 56.41 12.91
C GLY A 643 21.70 56.84 11.67
N ASP A 644 21.29 58.11 11.56
CA ASP A 644 20.66 58.63 10.34
C ASP A 644 21.72 58.97 9.30
N CYS A 645 21.40 58.77 8.03
CA CYS A 645 22.25 59.18 6.92
C CYS A 645 21.97 60.64 6.57
N GLU A 646 22.95 61.51 6.78
CA GLU A 646 22.90 62.91 6.43
C GLU A 646 23.63 63.17 5.11
N ILE A 647 22.89 63.65 4.12
CA ILE A 647 23.36 63.98 2.78
C ILE A 647 23.41 65.51 2.65
N GLU A 648 24.59 66.03 2.36
CA GLU A 648 24.84 67.43 2.06
C GLU A 648 25.10 67.63 0.57
N TRP A 649 24.32 68.53 -0.03
CA TRP A 649 24.46 68.95 -1.42
C TRP A 649 24.81 70.43 -1.47
N GLN A 650 26.00 70.76 -1.96
CA GLN A 650 26.50 72.14 -1.99
C GLN A 650 26.90 72.54 -3.41
N GLU A 651 26.20 73.55 -3.92
CA GLU A 651 26.49 74.19 -5.20
C GLU A 651 27.18 75.53 -4.95
N TRP A 652 28.13 75.88 -5.84
CA TRP A 652 28.71 77.21 -5.92
C TRP A 652 28.51 77.80 -7.31
N THR A 653 27.96 79.03 -7.34
CA THR A 653 27.69 79.80 -8.57
C THR A 653 28.34 81.17 -8.48
N GLU A 654 28.77 81.73 -9.62
CA GLU A 654 29.35 83.09 -9.66
C GLU A 654 28.28 84.19 -9.56
N SER A 655 27.02 83.84 -9.84
CA SER A 655 25.86 84.73 -9.75
C SER A 655 24.95 84.32 -8.58
N PRO A 656 24.38 85.27 -7.82
CA PRO A 656 23.48 84.96 -6.71
C PRO A 656 22.23 84.20 -7.17
N LEU A 657 21.97 83.05 -6.56
CA LEU A 657 20.70 82.35 -6.74
C LEU A 657 19.64 82.94 -5.81
N SER A 658 18.53 83.42 -6.38
CA SER A 658 17.37 83.86 -5.61
C SER A 658 16.36 82.72 -5.51
N PRO A 659 15.66 82.55 -4.36
CA PRO A 659 14.60 81.55 -4.24
C PRO A 659 13.53 81.81 -5.31
N PRO A 660 13.00 80.76 -5.97
CA PRO A 660 12.03 80.92 -7.05
C PRO A 660 10.74 81.58 -6.53
N ALA A 661 10.18 82.53 -7.30
CA ALA A 661 8.99 83.30 -6.92
C ALA A 661 7.72 82.44 -6.77
N ARG A 662 7.71 81.23 -7.34
CA ARG A 662 6.66 80.20 -7.17
C ARG A 662 7.33 78.84 -6.99
N LYS A 663 6.84 78.03 -6.05
CA LYS A 663 7.33 76.66 -5.82
C LYS A 663 6.76 75.73 -6.90
N GLY A 664 7.60 75.24 -7.80
CA GLY A 664 7.24 74.24 -8.82
C GLY A 664 7.30 72.80 -8.27
N PHE A 665 6.82 71.84 -9.06
CA PHE A 665 6.78 70.41 -8.69
C PHE A 665 8.14 69.84 -8.24
N GLY A 666 9.23 70.19 -8.94
CA GLY A 666 10.58 69.71 -8.58
C GLY A 666 11.05 70.21 -7.21
N THR A 667 10.76 71.47 -6.85
CA THR A 667 11.08 72.01 -5.52
C THR A 667 10.22 71.36 -4.43
N ALA A 668 8.93 71.08 -4.72
CA ALA A 668 8.05 70.37 -3.80
C ALA A 668 8.52 68.93 -3.53
N LEU A 669 9.01 68.23 -4.56
CA LEU A 669 9.56 66.88 -4.46
C LEU A 669 10.80 66.86 -3.55
N ILE A 670 11.73 67.79 -3.74
CA ILE A 670 12.95 67.87 -2.91
C ILE A 670 12.64 68.22 -1.45
N GLU A 671 11.75 69.19 -1.20
CA GLU A 671 11.45 69.65 0.17
C GLU A 671 10.57 68.67 0.96
N ARG A 672 9.68 67.91 0.29
CA ARG A 672 8.63 67.13 0.96
C ARG A 672 8.82 65.62 0.91
N SER A 673 9.41 65.04 -0.14
CA SER A 673 9.44 63.57 -0.31
C SER A 673 10.25 62.85 0.78
N VAL A 674 11.45 63.33 1.13
CA VAL A 674 12.24 62.73 2.23
C VAL A 674 11.52 62.87 3.57
N THR A 675 10.87 64.02 3.81
CA THR A 675 10.16 64.29 5.06
C THR A 675 8.90 63.44 5.20
N TYR A 676 8.17 63.19 4.10
CA TYR A 676 6.89 62.49 4.13
C TYR A 676 7.02 60.99 3.89
N ASP A 677 7.77 60.57 2.88
CA ASP A 677 7.85 59.14 2.52
C ASP A 677 8.79 58.36 3.43
N LEU A 678 9.82 59.03 3.97
CA LEU A 678 10.85 58.41 4.81
C LEU A 678 10.79 58.90 6.27
N GLY A 679 9.98 59.90 6.58
CA GLY A 679 9.92 60.53 7.91
C GLY A 679 11.23 61.20 8.32
N GLY A 680 12.01 61.65 7.32
CA GLY A 680 13.30 62.31 7.49
C GLY A 680 13.20 63.83 7.58
N GLN A 681 14.27 64.53 7.20
CA GLN A 681 14.28 65.99 7.10
C GLN A 681 14.83 66.42 5.75
N SER A 682 14.23 67.45 5.16
CA SER A 682 14.78 68.11 3.96
C SER A 682 14.79 69.62 4.18
N SER A 683 15.91 70.27 3.87
CA SER A 683 16.03 71.73 3.93
C SER A 683 16.85 72.26 2.77
N LEU A 684 16.38 73.38 2.21
CA LEU A 684 16.98 74.04 1.05
C LEU A 684 17.30 75.50 1.41
N ARG A 685 18.55 75.93 1.23
CA ARG A 685 19.01 77.30 1.53
C ARG A 685 19.69 77.92 0.31
N PHE A 686 19.12 79.01 -0.18
CA PHE A 686 19.69 79.82 -1.26
C PHE A 686 20.56 80.92 -0.65
N GLY A 687 21.79 81.05 -1.14
CA GLY A 687 22.76 82.05 -0.70
C GLY A 687 23.37 82.82 -1.86
N ARG A 688 24.15 83.87 -1.55
CA ARG A 688 24.85 84.67 -2.56
C ARG A 688 25.88 83.86 -3.36
N ASP A 689 26.42 82.81 -2.74
CA ASP A 689 27.49 81.99 -3.31
C ASP A 689 26.98 80.65 -3.87
N GLY A 690 25.66 80.39 -3.89
CA GLY A 690 25.07 79.16 -4.44
C GLY A 690 23.93 78.54 -3.60
N LEU A 691 23.70 77.23 -3.76
CA LEU A 691 22.61 76.46 -3.13
C LEU A 691 23.17 75.44 -2.13
N ARG A 692 22.59 75.34 -0.93
CA ARG A 692 22.84 74.24 0.01
C ARG A 692 21.56 73.47 0.26
N ALA A 693 21.54 72.17 -0.04
CA ALA A 693 20.49 71.24 0.38
C ALA A 693 21.02 70.28 1.43
N ARG A 694 20.22 70.00 2.46
CA ARG A 694 20.51 69.01 3.51
C ARG A 694 19.34 68.04 3.58
N LEU A 695 19.60 66.77 3.32
CA LEU A 695 18.64 65.68 3.40
C LEU A 695 19.06 64.71 4.52
N VAL A 696 18.14 64.36 5.41
CA VAL A 696 18.39 63.41 6.50
C VAL A 696 17.47 62.21 6.31
N VAL A 697 18.05 61.05 6.08
CA VAL A 697 17.37 59.76 5.89
C VAL A 697 17.45 58.98 7.19
N PRO A 698 16.31 58.65 7.84
CA PRO A 698 16.34 57.99 9.14
C PRO A 698 17.00 56.61 9.14
N ALA A 699 17.64 56.26 10.24
CA ALA A 699 18.40 55.01 10.42
C ALA A 699 17.63 53.73 10.01
N ARG A 700 16.31 53.70 10.23
CA ARG A 700 15.44 52.55 9.87
C ARG A 700 15.43 52.19 8.38
N HIS A 701 15.83 53.12 7.52
CA HIS A 701 15.89 52.93 6.07
C HIS A 701 17.31 52.65 5.57
N VAL A 702 18.30 52.64 6.47
CA VAL A 702 19.71 52.33 6.19
C VAL A 702 19.96 50.90 6.67
N LEU A 703 20.21 50.00 5.72
CA LEU A 703 20.31 48.57 5.98
C LEU A 703 21.75 48.17 6.33
N THR A 704 21.88 47.36 7.38
CA THR A 704 23.03 46.48 7.63
C THR A 704 22.50 45.04 7.52
N ALA A 705 23.05 44.22 6.62
CA ALA A 705 22.48 42.90 6.32
C ALA A 705 22.62 41.90 7.50
N PRO A 706 21.77 40.85 7.62
CA PRO A 706 20.31 40.80 7.40
C PRO A 706 19.54 40.06 8.53
N ASP A 707 18.19 40.14 8.56
CA ASP A 707 17.30 38.95 8.63
C ASP A 707 15.80 39.28 8.34
N ALA A 708 15.08 38.29 7.81
CA ALA A 708 13.82 38.35 7.03
C ALA A 708 12.47 38.26 7.81
N ALA A 709 11.32 38.60 7.17
CA ALA A 709 10.10 37.75 7.03
C ALA A 709 8.76 38.47 6.62
N ARG A 710 8.10 37.91 5.58
CA ARG A 710 6.66 37.54 5.31
C ARG A 710 5.49 38.54 5.64
N LEU A 711 4.45 38.72 4.80
CA LEU A 711 3.25 37.85 4.57
C LEU A 711 2.30 38.45 3.47
N ALA A 712 1.55 37.60 2.75
CA ALA A 712 0.42 37.86 1.80
C ALA A 712 -0.97 37.86 2.53
N PRO A 713 -2.23 37.91 1.95
CA PRO A 713 -2.71 37.70 0.55
C PRO A 713 -4.00 38.52 0.07
N GLU A 714 -4.32 38.56 -1.24
CA GLU A 714 -5.48 37.97 -2.03
C GLU A 714 -6.83 38.73 -2.24
N THR A 715 -7.24 38.88 -3.53
CA THR A 715 -8.60 39.29 -4.00
C THR A 715 -8.96 38.83 -5.42
N ARG A 716 -10.29 38.82 -5.68
CA ARG A 716 -10.93 38.77 -7.01
C ARG A 716 -11.95 39.91 -7.31
N SER A 717 -12.18 40.05 -8.62
CA SER A 717 -12.79 41.06 -9.52
C SER A 717 -14.24 41.56 -9.35
N LEU A 718 -14.53 42.73 -9.95
CA LEU A 718 -15.86 43.31 -10.26
C LEU A 718 -15.92 43.95 -11.68
N ASP A 719 -17.13 44.08 -12.22
CA ASP A 719 -17.55 44.77 -13.47
C ASP A 719 -18.15 46.20 -13.18
N PRO A 720 -18.45 47.06 -14.20
CA PRO A 720 -18.14 48.51 -14.14
C PRO A 720 -19.29 49.55 -13.97
N MET A 721 -18.85 50.74 -13.50
CA MET A 721 -19.24 52.17 -13.71
C MET A 721 -20.70 52.66 -13.81
N PRO A 722 -20.97 53.85 -13.19
CA PRO A 722 -21.41 55.02 -13.96
C PRO A 722 -20.82 56.39 -13.52
N GLU A 723 -21.20 57.44 -14.27
CA GLU A 723 -20.55 58.74 -14.57
C GLU A 723 -20.66 59.92 -13.56
N GLU A 724 -19.97 61.01 -13.94
CA GLU A 724 -19.50 62.23 -13.26
C GLU A 724 -20.50 63.11 -12.48
N GLY A 725 -20.02 63.69 -11.36
CA GLY A 725 -20.67 64.80 -10.62
C GLY A 725 -19.65 65.65 -9.83
N SER A 726 -19.89 66.95 -9.68
CA SER A 726 -18.95 67.97 -9.13
C SER A 726 -19.05 68.15 -7.60
N LEU A 727 -17.92 68.39 -6.90
CA LEU A 727 -17.78 68.42 -5.42
C LEU A 727 -17.97 69.78 -4.71
N ALA A 728 -18.50 70.80 -5.41
CA ALA A 728 -18.67 72.14 -4.83
C ALA A 728 -19.51 72.13 -3.52
N GLY A 729 -18.90 72.54 -2.40
CA GLY A 729 -19.57 72.68 -1.08
C GLY A 729 -19.02 71.83 0.06
N ILE A 730 -17.90 71.11 -0.12
CA ILE A 730 -17.14 70.44 0.95
C ILE A 730 -15.99 71.37 1.38
N ALA A 731 -15.95 71.75 2.66
CA ALA A 731 -14.95 72.73 3.12
C ALA A 731 -13.61 72.08 3.45
N ARG A 732 -13.58 70.88 4.07
CA ARG A 732 -12.35 70.24 4.56
C ARG A 732 -12.29 68.73 4.34
N VAL A 733 -11.23 68.25 3.68
CA VAL A 733 -10.98 66.81 3.45
C VAL A 733 -9.65 66.38 4.07
N LEU A 734 -9.65 65.24 4.78
CA LEU A 734 -8.45 64.56 5.27
C LEU A 734 -8.05 63.42 4.30
N VAL A 735 -6.84 63.46 3.77
CA VAL A 735 -6.26 62.40 2.93
C VAL A 735 -5.20 61.65 3.74
N VAL A 736 -5.33 60.33 3.86
CA VAL A 736 -4.34 59.48 4.54
C VAL A 736 -3.72 58.54 3.51
N GLU A 737 -2.45 58.76 3.17
CA GLU A 737 -1.75 58.09 2.07
C GLU A 737 -0.26 58.08 2.39
N ASP A 738 0.42 56.93 2.26
CA ASP A 738 1.82 56.81 2.66
C ASP A 738 2.82 57.21 1.57
N GLN A 739 2.35 57.37 0.33
CA GLN A 739 3.14 57.83 -0.81
C GLN A 739 2.83 59.30 -1.16
N MET A 740 3.81 60.19 -0.98
CA MET A 740 3.68 61.64 -1.21
C MET A 740 3.18 61.98 -2.61
N LEU A 741 3.67 61.30 -3.66
CA LEU A 741 3.24 61.58 -5.04
C LEU A 741 1.75 61.28 -5.25
N ILE A 742 1.24 60.20 -4.66
CA ILE A 742 -0.17 59.85 -4.73
C ILE A 742 -0.99 60.82 -3.86
N ALA A 743 -0.50 61.17 -2.67
CA ALA A 743 -1.15 62.12 -1.78
C ALA A 743 -1.26 63.53 -2.41
N MET A 744 -0.23 63.96 -3.13
CA MET A 744 -0.24 65.21 -3.90
C MET A 744 -1.26 65.19 -5.03
N ASP A 745 -1.45 64.04 -5.69
CA ASP A 745 -2.40 63.88 -6.80
C ASP A 745 -3.83 64.02 -6.31
N LEU A 746 -4.13 63.33 -5.22
CA LEU A 746 -5.39 63.46 -4.51
C LEU A 746 -5.64 64.89 -4.03
N GLU A 747 -4.64 65.53 -3.42
CA GLU A 747 -4.71 66.93 -3.00
C GLU A 747 -5.03 67.85 -4.18
N ALA A 748 -4.33 67.69 -5.30
CA ALA A 748 -4.54 68.50 -6.50
C ALA A 748 -5.92 68.26 -7.15
N MET A 749 -6.37 67.01 -7.24
CA MET A 749 -7.70 66.64 -7.76
C MET A 749 -8.81 67.24 -6.91
N LEU A 750 -8.77 67.06 -5.59
CA LEU A 750 -9.80 67.55 -4.68
C LEU A 750 -9.89 69.09 -4.69
N LEU A 751 -8.76 69.79 -4.75
CA LEU A 751 -8.72 71.25 -4.88
C LEU A 751 -9.30 71.74 -6.22
N GLN A 752 -9.06 71.02 -7.32
CA GLN A 752 -9.62 71.36 -8.64
C GLN A 752 -11.14 71.17 -8.69
N GLU A 753 -11.67 70.18 -7.97
CA GLU A 753 -13.10 69.87 -7.87
C GLU A 753 -13.85 70.77 -6.86
N GLY A 754 -13.17 71.76 -6.26
CA GLY A 754 -13.79 72.80 -5.44
C GLY A 754 -13.79 72.57 -3.92
N VAL A 755 -12.97 71.65 -3.41
CA VAL A 755 -12.71 71.50 -1.95
C VAL A 755 -11.87 72.68 -1.45
N ALA A 756 -12.27 73.31 -0.35
CA ALA A 756 -11.62 74.54 0.12
C ALA A 756 -10.28 74.32 0.86
N ASP A 757 -10.12 73.20 1.56
CA ASP A 757 -8.92 72.87 2.36
C ASP A 757 -8.70 71.34 2.40
N VAL A 758 -7.52 70.88 2.01
CA VAL A 758 -7.13 69.46 2.00
C VAL A 758 -5.93 69.26 2.90
N VAL A 759 -6.03 68.32 3.83
CA VAL A 759 -4.95 68.01 4.77
C VAL A 759 -4.48 66.58 4.52
N VAL A 760 -3.17 66.38 4.32
CA VAL A 760 -2.57 65.07 4.06
C VAL A 760 -1.88 64.50 5.32
N ALA A 761 -1.94 63.18 5.50
CA ALA A 761 -1.26 62.45 6.56
C ALA A 761 -0.62 61.15 6.04
N ASN A 762 0.62 60.87 6.42
CA ASN A 762 1.40 59.72 5.92
C ASN A 762 1.34 58.47 6.82
N SER A 763 0.64 58.55 7.95
CA SER A 763 0.63 57.52 8.98
C SER A 763 -0.61 57.64 9.85
N VAL A 764 -0.98 56.55 10.51
CA VAL A 764 -2.08 56.51 11.50
C VAL A 764 -1.81 57.53 12.61
N ARG A 765 -0.56 57.62 13.08
CA ARG A 765 -0.18 58.56 14.13
C ARG A 765 -0.43 60.02 13.75
N GLN A 766 -0.03 60.42 12.54
CA GLN A 766 -0.22 61.79 12.06
C GLN A 766 -1.71 62.09 11.82
N ALA A 767 -2.45 61.16 11.23
CA ALA A 767 -3.89 61.29 11.03
C ALA A 767 -4.63 61.45 12.37
N MET A 768 -4.31 60.62 13.37
CA MET A 768 -4.91 60.72 14.72
C MET A 768 -4.53 62.03 15.44
N ALA A 769 -3.33 62.56 15.23
CA ALA A 769 -2.94 63.87 15.74
C ALA A 769 -3.75 65.00 15.09
N GLN A 770 -3.95 64.95 13.77
CA GLN A 770 -4.77 65.92 13.05
C GLN A 770 -6.25 65.86 13.48
N LEU A 771 -6.80 64.65 13.60
CA LEU A 771 -8.17 64.44 14.09
C LEU A 771 -8.38 65.00 15.50
N ARG A 772 -7.38 64.93 16.40
CA ARG A 772 -7.47 65.58 17.73
C ARG A 772 -7.56 67.11 17.65
N SER A 773 -6.97 67.72 16.63
CA SER A 773 -6.91 69.17 16.50
C SER A 773 -8.11 69.77 15.77
N ARG A 774 -8.64 69.10 14.74
CA ARG A 774 -9.71 69.60 13.86
C ARG A 774 -10.55 68.43 13.32
N ARG A 775 -11.86 68.65 13.13
CA ARG A 775 -12.78 67.68 12.51
C ARG A 775 -12.90 67.96 11.00
N PRO A 776 -12.55 67.01 10.11
CA PRO A 776 -12.78 67.14 8.67
C PRO A 776 -14.26 66.87 8.32
N ASP A 777 -14.70 67.36 7.17
CA ASP A 777 -16.04 67.09 6.63
C ASP A 777 -16.09 65.72 5.93
N PHE A 778 -14.94 65.26 5.43
CA PHE A 778 -14.79 63.98 4.75
C PHE A 778 -13.35 63.46 4.85
N ALA A 779 -13.12 62.15 4.71
CA ALA A 779 -11.77 61.58 4.61
C ALA A 779 -11.60 60.55 3.49
N VAL A 780 -10.43 60.55 2.85
CA VAL A 780 -9.98 59.53 1.87
C VAL A 780 -8.82 58.78 2.51
N LEU A 781 -8.98 57.47 2.71
CA LEU A 781 -8.03 56.64 3.45
C LEU A 781 -7.44 55.56 2.56
N ASP A 782 -6.14 55.63 2.26
CA ASP A 782 -5.44 54.46 1.75
C ASP A 782 -5.42 53.35 2.81
N ILE A 783 -5.80 52.14 2.41
CA ILE A 783 -5.95 51.01 3.33
C ILE A 783 -4.58 50.59 3.89
N ASN A 784 -3.54 50.60 3.06
CA ASN A 784 -2.20 50.14 3.41
C ASN A 784 -1.23 51.31 3.48
N LEU A 785 -0.76 51.67 4.68
CA LEU A 785 0.16 52.79 4.90
C LEU A 785 1.62 52.30 5.10
N GLY A 786 2.00 51.23 4.41
CA GLY A 786 3.27 50.53 4.63
C GLY A 786 3.17 49.47 5.74
N PRO A 787 3.77 49.67 6.94
CA PRO A 787 3.75 48.68 8.02
C PRO A 787 2.44 48.65 8.83
N GLU A 788 1.50 49.56 8.56
CA GLU A 788 0.24 49.71 9.30
C GLU A 788 -0.95 49.91 8.34
N THR A 789 -2.17 49.69 8.82
CA THR A 789 -3.40 49.95 8.05
C THR A 789 -4.12 51.19 8.57
N SER A 790 -4.89 51.87 7.72
CA SER A 790 -5.67 53.05 8.13
C SER A 790 -6.95 52.71 8.92
N ILE A 791 -7.19 51.43 9.25
CA ILE A 791 -8.38 50.96 9.99
C ILE A 791 -8.58 51.70 11.33
N PRO A 792 -7.56 51.92 12.18
CA PRO A 792 -7.76 52.67 13.42
C PRO A 792 -8.19 54.12 13.20
N VAL A 793 -7.81 54.73 12.06
CA VAL A 793 -8.26 56.08 11.67
C VAL A 793 -9.72 56.03 11.23
N ALA A 794 -10.11 55.01 10.47
CA ALA A 794 -11.49 54.78 10.05
C ALA A 794 -12.43 54.56 11.25
N GLU A 795 -12.03 53.77 12.24
CA GLU A 795 -12.79 53.58 13.48
C GLU A 795 -12.97 54.89 14.27
N GLU A 796 -11.93 55.73 14.31
CA GLU A 796 -12.01 57.06 14.94
C GLU A 796 -12.96 58.00 14.17
N LEU A 797 -12.90 58.01 12.83
CA LEU A 797 -13.78 58.78 11.97
C LEU A 797 -15.24 58.31 12.11
N HIS A 798 -15.47 57.00 12.13
CA HIS A 798 -16.78 56.38 12.34
C HIS A 798 -17.36 56.77 13.70
N ARG A 799 -16.57 56.68 14.77
CA ARG A 799 -16.99 57.10 16.13
C ARG A 799 -17.37 58.59 16.20
N ARG A 800 -16.76 59.42 15.35
CA ARG A 800 -17.04 60.85 15.22
C ARG A 800 -18.11 61.17 14.17
N SER A 801 -18.74 60.17 13.57
CA SER A 801 -19.71 60.31 12.48
C SER A 801 -19.18 61.22 11.35
N VAL A 802 -17.91 61.06 10.98
CA VAL A 802 -17.32 61.71 9.81
C VAL A 802 -17.33 60.68 8.67
N PRO A 803 -17.93 60.99 7.51
CA PRO A 803 -17.94 60.10 6.37
C PRO A 803 -16.54 59.95 5.76
N PHE A 804 -16.21 58.75 5.31
CA PHE A 804 -14.92 58.46 4.71
C PHE A 804 -15.05 57.38 3.65
N VAL A 805 -14.06 57.31 2.76
CA VAL A 805 -13.90 56.23 1.78
C VAL A 805 -12.53 55.62 1.92
N PHE A 806 -12.45 54.33 1.65
CA PHE A 806 -11.17 53.66 1.52
C PHE A 806 -10.68 53.76 0.08
N ALA A 807 -9.37 53.75 -0.08
CA ALA A 807 -8.72 53.58 -1.36
C ALA A 807 -7.90 52.29 -1.35
N SER A 808 -8.01 51.50 -2.43
CA SER A 808 -7.26 50.25 -2.58
C SER A 808 -6.59 50.15 -3.94
N GLY A 809 -5.47 49.44 -4.03
CA GLY A 809 -4.98 48.94 -5.32
C GLY A 809 -5.98 47.96 -5.93
N TYR A 810 -6.16 48.00 -7.26
CA TYR A 810 -7.15 47.20 -7.99
C TYR A 810 -7.23 45.74 -7.50
N GLY A 811 -8.35 45.25 -6.98
CA GLY A 811 -8.47 43.87 -6.51
C GLY A 811 -7.62 43.54 -5.27
N ASP A 812 -7.76 44.34 -4.20
CA ASP A 812 -7.91 44.07 -2.75
C ASP A 812 -9.38 44.20 -2.23
N THR A 813 -10.17 43.17 -1.85
CA THR A 813 -11.40 43.38 -1.03
C THR A 813 -10.97 43.18 0.41
N PRO A 814 -10.72 44.26 1.17
CA PRO A 814 -10.13 44.12 2.48
C PRO A 814 -11.12 43.46 3.44
N LEU A 815 -10.62 42.75 4.45
CA LEU A 815 -11.34 42.45 5.68
C LEU A 815 -11.58 43.76 6.45
N ILE A 816 -12.51 44.58 5.95
CA ILE A 816 -13.01 45.75 6.67
C ILE A 816 -13.82 45.22 7.86
N PRO A 817 -13.50 45.61 9.11
CA PRO A 817 -14.25 45.19 10.27
C PRO A 817 -15.75 45.45 10.08
N LEU A 818 -16.59 44.42 10.33
CA LEU A 818 -18.05 44.53 10.22
C LEU A 818 -18.64 45.67 11.07
N SER A 819 -17.90 46.11 12.10
CA SER A 819 -18.21 47.25 12.96
C SER A 819 -18.26 48.60 12.25
N LEU A 820 -17.65 48.75 11.07
CA LEU A 820 -17.63 49.99 10.29
C LEU A 820 -18.83 50.15 9.35
N GLY A 821 -19.66 49.11 9.18
CA GLY A 821 -20.79 49.10 8.24
C GLY A 821 -20.36 49.01 6.76
N PRO A 822 -21.28 49.16 5.79
CA PRO A 822 -20.92 49.22 4.37
C PRO A 822 -20.14 50.52 4.09
N VAL A 823 -18.88 50.39 3.68
CA VAL A 823 -17.98 51.51 3.35
C VAL A 823 -17.63 51.46 1.87
N THR A 824 -17.64 52.62 1.21
CA THR A 824 -17.27 52.75 -0.21
C THR A 824 -15.75 52.64 -0.38
N VAL A 825 -15.31 51.86 -1.36
CA VAL A 825 -13.88 51.68 -1.70
C VAL A 825 -13.62 52.20 -3.12
N VAL A 826 -12.58 53.02 -3.28
CA VAL A 826 -12.18 53.64 -4.55
C VAL A 826 -10.87 53.00 -5.05
N PRO A 827 -10.81 52.52 -6.30
CA PRO A 827 -9.60 51.89 -6.83
C PRO A 827 -8.52 52.93 -7.19
N LYS A 828 -7.27 52.61 -6.87
CA LYS A 828 -6.06 53.24 -7.42
C LYS A 828 -5.78 52.62 -8.80
N PRO A 829 -5.42 53.42 -9.82
CA PRO A 829 -5.01 54.80 -9.70
C PRO A 829 -6.19 55.79 -9.88
N TYR A 830 -6.31 56.78 -8.99
CA TYR A 830 -7.49 57.65 -8.87
C TYR A 830 -7.87 58.38 -10.15
N GLU A 831 -9.16 58.39 -10.47
CA GLU A 831 -9.74 59.24 -11.52
C GLU A 831 -10.63 60.28 -10.84
N ALA A 832 -10.51 61.55 -11.24
CA ALA A 832 -11.25 62.66 -10.61
C ALA A 832 -12.76 62.39 -10.60
N ALA A 833 -13.32 61.94 -11.72
CA ALA A 833 -14.72 61.55 -11.88
C ALA A 833 -15.16 60.48 -10.86
N GLY A 834 -14.41 59.38 -10.75
CA GLY A 834 -14.73 58.25 -9.88
C GLY A 834 -14.58 58.58 -8.40
N LEU A 835 -13.58 59.38 -8.04
CA LEU A 835 -13.38 59.86 -6.67
C LEU A 835 -14.52 60.80 -6.25
N SER A 836 -14.90 61.75 -7.11
CA SER A 836 -16.01 62.68 -6.83
C SER A 836 -17.35 61.96 -6.66
N ALA A 837 -17.66 60.99 -7.54
CA ALA A 837 -18.87 60.19 -7.43
C ALA A 837 -18.94 59.41 -6.11
N ALA A 838 -17.83 58.78 -5.70
CA ALA A 838 -17.75 58.04 -4.44
C ALA A 838 -17.93 58.95 -3.20
N ILE A 839 -17.38 60.16 -3.25
CA ILE A 839 -17.51 61.16 -2.17
C ILE A 839 -18.96 61.64 -2.06
N LEU A 840 -19.61 61.98 -3.17
CA LEU A 840 -21.01 62.45 -3.20
C LEU A 840 -21.99 61.38 -2.73
N ALA A 841 -21.80 60.13 -3.19
CA ALA A 841 -22.61 58.99 -2.79
C ALA A 841 -22.54 58.75 -1.27
N THR A 842 -21.35 58.85 -0.69
CA THR A 842 -21.13 58.64 0.76
C THR A 842 -21.68 59.80 1.60
N LEU A 843 -21.78 61.00 1.03
CA LEU A 843 -22.40 62.18 1.67
C LEU A 843 -23.92 62.25 1.50
N GLY A 844 -24.53 61.30 0.76
CA GLY A 844 -25.98 61.27 0.50
C GLY A 844 -26.47 62.41 -0.39
N ARG A 845 -25.59 63.01 -1.20
CA ARG A 845 -25.93 64.08 -2.15
C ARG A 845 -26.02 63.50 -3.55
N THR A 846 -27.18 63.61 -4.20
CA THR A 846 -27.33 63.21 -5.61
C THR A 846 -26.50 64.14 -6.48
N PRO A 847 -25.74 63.63 -7.48
CA PRO A 847 -25.18 64.48 -8.52
C PRO A 847 -26.33 65.21 -9.23
N ILE A 848 -26.18 66.50 -9.49
CA ILE A 848 -27.11 67.26 -10.34
C ILE A 848 -26.70 67.09 -11.78
#